data_AF-A0A6J6F5Z3-F1
#
_entry.id   AF-A0A6J6F5Z3-F1
#
_cell.length_a   1.000
_cell.length_b   1.000
_cell.length_c   1.000
_cell.angle_alpha   90.00
_cell.angle_beta   90.00
_cell.angle_gamma   90.00
#
_symmetry.space_group_name_H-M   'P 1'
#
loop_
_entity.id
_entity.type
_entity.pdbx_description
1 polymer ?
#
loop_
_entity_poly.entity_id
_entity_poly.type
_entity_poly.pdbx_seq_one_letter_code
_entity_poly.pdbx_strand_id
1 'polypeptide(L)'
;MAQGTAVAKATSSATLGANSPSISGLVDGTAYKTYIVVKDSAGNISAVSTVSLTTLDTTAPTLSATSASSVSGSGATLNFSTTEAGTYYYLVLAAKDDAPDAAAVIAQGAAVAKATSSATSGANSPTISGLASETDYVAYVVVKDLANNVSSVSQISLTTLDTTAPTLSATSATSVSGSSATLNFSTTEAGTYYYLVLAAGDATPNAATVVAQGSAVAKATSSATFGANSPSISGLADGTAYKTYVVVKDAAGNISGVSTVLLTTLDTTAPTISATSSTAITGTGATLNFSTTEAGTYYYLVLAAGDAAPKAATVKLQGTAVAKATSAAISGANSASITGLTSETAYMTYLVIEDAASNISSVSEISFTTADITAPILSDASSSSIGSDGATLNFSTTEAGTYYYLVLAAADVAPDATAIKAQVSGLAKSTSATTMGANSPVITGLLPETDYIAYIVVTDGSGNTSDISSASFTTVADVIAPTITSTSATSIQSSSIKLNFTSSEPGTYFYVIYSSVDEEPSIETIKEQGEALAKATSSAVSGINSLSVTGLTLETSYIAYLIIVDGTGNTSTSSAISFTTSAVVVEPPPPPPPVVVETKSVKVRTPRPIIVVEAPVTIADKTIVFVYDANALGNVEAIRIALEELRDFIPIIAESFNSETLNLNDNQVISDEFIRILVAKEGIQNFMTLVSDLQRNSLNSEDYIKAFKNIYGKSPIDWYLQEGAPRILSKYALKNTSEILFGVTNIDNMDQVTSNQSFTPRILERSFDAILRTILVNTSGTTKFDLLITNSRNTKNGARIESIFESIYGVTFKEWFTTVGLDGLRANLGLTAISANKVVKDQTTTELVSTGWLHFPKAIRSRISVIAGSDE
;
A
#
# COMPACT_ATOMS: atom_id res chain seq x y z
N MET A 1 102.17 63.31 64.86
CA MET A 1 100.96 63.03 65.65
C MET A 1 100.42 61.68 65.20
N ALA A 2 99.98 60.82 66.10
CA ALA A 2 99.34 59.56 65.70
C ALA A 2 97.97 59.87 65.09
N GLN A 3 97.80 59.59 63.80
CA GLN A 3 96.52 59.78 63.10
C GLN A 3 95.68 58.52 63.35
N GLY A 4 94.51 58.67 63.97
CA GLY A 4 93.59 57.57 64.35
C GLY A 4 93.04 56.76 63.15
N THR A 5 91.97 56.00 63.30
CA THR A 5 91.37 55.21 62.21
C THR A 5 90.55 56.10 61.27
N ALA A 6 91.22 56.77 60.32
CA ALA A 6 90.59 57.56 59.26
C ALA A 6 90.73 56.84 57.91
N VAL A 7 89.71 56.96 57.05
CA VAL A 7 89.65 56.39 55.69
C VAL A 7 90.68 57.02 54.73
N ALA A 8 91.10 58.26 54.97
CA ALA A 8 92.22 58.90 54.30
C ALA A 8 92.97 59.83 55.27
N LYS A 9 94.27 59.99 55.06
CA LYS A 9 95.20 60.69 55.97
C LYS A 9 96.17 61.54 55.19
N ALA A 10 96.39 62.79 55.62
CA ALA A 10 97.37 63.69 55.02
C ALA A 10 98.13 64.48 56.10
N THR A 11 99.41 64.75 55.89
CA THR A 11 100.21 65.62 56.75
C THR A 11 101.12 66.48 55.88
N SER A 12 101.10 67.77 56.12
CA SER A 12 101.91 68.76 55.41
C SER A 12 102.32 69.89 56.35
N SER A 13 103.39 70.60 56.01
CA SER A 13 103.86 71.75 56.78
C SER A 13 102.86 72.91 56.62
N ALA A 14 102.33 73.42 57.73
CA ALA A 14 101.48 74.60 57.72
C ALA A 14 102.33 75.88 57.77
N THR A 15 101.93 76.90 57.00
CA THR A 15 102.54 78.24 57.01
C THR A 15 101.56 79.26 57.59
N LEU A 16 102.06 80.44 57.98
CA LEU A 16 101.21 81.54 58.45
C LEU A 16 100.35 82.06 57.28
N GLY A 17 99.02 81.93 57.38
CA GLY A 17 98.08 82.33 56.32
C GLY A 17 97.22 81.16 55.82
N ALA A 18 96.75 81.26 54.57
CA ALA A 18 95.95 80.21 53.94
C ALA A 18 96.79 78.95 53.67
N ASN A 19 96.24 77.78 54.01
CA ASN A 19 96.87 76.49 53.78
C ASN A 19 95.92 75.58 53.00
N SER A 20 96.43 74.80 52.05
CA SER A 20 95.63 73.93 51.17
C SER A 20 96.19 72.51 51.12
N PRO A 21 96.00 71.69 52.17
CA PRO A 21 96.42 70.29 52.16
C PRO A 21 95.55 69.47 51.19
N SER A 22 96.18 68.61 50.37
CA SER A 22 95.48 67.66 49.50
C SER A 22 95.23 66.32 50.19
N ILE A 23 94.03 65.76 50.04
CA ILE A 23 93.65 64.43 50.54
C ILE A 23 93.25 63.59 49.32
N SER A 24 93.85 62.40 49.17
CA SER A 24 93.61 61.46 48.05
C SER A 24 93.10 60.12 48.55
N GLY A 25 92.56 59.29 47.66
CA GLY A 25 92.04 57.96 47.99
C GLY A 25 90.63 57.96 48.62
N LEU A 26 89.87 59.03 48.39
CA LEU A 26 88.45 59.10 48.74
C LEU A 26 87.61 58.36 47.68
N VAL A 27 86.48 57.78 48.09
CA VAL A 27 85.50 57.16 47.20
C VAL A 27 84.60 58.25 46.62
N ASP A 28 84.26 58.14 45.34
CA ASP A 28 83.39 59.08 44.64
C ASP A 28 81.97 59.13 45.25
N GLY A 29 81.30 60.27 45.04
CA GLY A 29 79.92 60.51 45.51
C GLY A 29 79.71 60.40 47.03
N THR A 30 80.78 60.32 47.82
CA THR A 30 80.72 59.97 49.25
C THR A 30 80.93 61.22 50.11
N ALA A 31 80.03 61.42 51.07
CA ALA A 31 80.15 62.49 52.05
C ALA A 31 81.18 62.15 53.13
N TYR A 32 82.16 63.02 53.31
CA TYR A 32 83.24 62.91 54.29
C TYR A 32 83.23 64.09 55.26
N LYS A 33 83.68 63.82 56.49
CA LYS A 33 84.11 64.84 57.44
C LYS A 33 85.63 64.79 57.58
N THR A 34 86.29 65.91 57.32
CA THR A 34 87.73 66.07 57.50
C THR A 34 88.01 66.83 58.78
N TYR A 35 88.89 66.29 59.62
CA TYR A 35 89.29 66.88 60.90
C TYR A 35 90.73 67.38 60.79
N ILE A 36 90.95 68.66 61.06
CA ILE A 36 92.23 69.34 60.86
C ILE A 36 92.74 69.88 62.20
N VAL A 37 94.01 69.59 62.50
CA VAL A 37 94.76 70.18 63.60
C VAL A 37 96.13 70.63 63.09
N VAL A 38 96.65 71.71 63.65
CA VAL A 38 98.00 72.20 63.35
C VAL A 38 98.85 72.10 64.62
N LYS A 39 100.10 71.63 64.48
CA LYS A 39 101.07 71.59 65.58
C LYS A 39 102.21 72.55 65.28
N ASP A 40 102.50 73.47 66.19
CA ASP A 40 103.62 74.42 66.03
C ASP A 40 104.99 73.77 66.37
N SER A 41 106.09 74.51 66.16
CA SER A 41 107.45 74.04 66.44
C SER A 41 107.77 73.87 67.94
N ALA A 42 107.02 74.55 68.82
CA ALA A 42 107.11 74.39 70.27
C ALA A 42 106.31 73.18 70.79
N GLY A 43 105.46 72.61 69.93
CA GLY A 43 104.70 71.41 70.18
C GLY A 43 103.23 71.62 70.57
N ASN A 44 102.73 72.87 70.58
CA ASN A 44 101.33 73.17 70.87
C ASN A 44 100.44 72.73 69.71
N ILE A 45 99.26 72.18 70.00
CA ILE A 45 98.30 71.68 69.02
C ILE A 45 97.04 72.55 69.05
N SER A 46 96.52 72.93 67.89
CA SER A 46 95.27 73.69 67.77
C SER A 46 94.04 72.87 68.21
N ALA A 47 92.92 73.55 68.45
CA ALA A 47 91.63 72.87 68.46
C ALA A 47 91.36 72.18 67.12
N VAL A 48 90.54 71.12 67.13
CA VAL A 48 90.13 70.40 65.92
C VAL A 48 89.15 71.27 65.13
N SER A 49 89.48 71.55 63.87
CA SER A 49 88.54 72.12 62.90
C SER A 49 87.91 71.01 62.09
N THR A 50 86.59 71.08 61.87
CA THR A 50 85.86 70.08 61.06
C THR A 50 85.33 70.74 59.79
N VAL A 51 85.63 70.15 58.64
CA VAL A 51 85.08 70.53 57.34
C VAL A 51 84.32 69.34 56.78
N SER A 52 83.13 69.58 56.23
CA SER A 52 82.38 68.55 55.51
C SER A 52 82.58 68.74 54.01
N LEU A 53 82.84 67.67 53.28
CA LEU A 53 82.96 67.66 51.83
C LEU A 53 82.23 66.44 51.27
N THR A 54 81.76 66.55 50.04
CA THR A 54 81.30 65.40 49.27
C THR A 54 82.16 65.34 48.02
N THR A 55 82.76 64.18 47.74
CA THR A 55 83.48 63.97 46.49
C THR A 55 82.52 64.04 45.32
N LEU A 56 82.97 64.54 44.17
CA LEU A 56 82.16 64.49 42.95
C LEU A 56 81.96 63.03 42.56
N ASP A 57 80.79 62.73 42.02
CA ASP A 57 80.54 61.43 41.39
C ASP A 57 80.99 61.49 39.93
N THR A 58 82.03 60.74 39.59
CA THR A 58 82.57 60.66 38.22
C THR A 58 82.35 59.29 37.57
N THR A 59 81.60 58.39 38.23
CA THR A 59 81.38 57.03 37.73
C THR A 59 80.14 56.99 36.85
N ALA A 60 80.25 56.44 35.65
CA ALA A 60 79.09 56.24 34.79
C ALA A 60 78.30 54.99 35.21
N PRO A 61 76.95 55.01 35.11
CA PRO A 61 76.14 53.81 35.29
C PRO A 61 76.55 52.72 34.30
N THR A 62 76.48 51.45 34.72
CA THR A 62 76.67 50.29 33.84
C THR A 62 75.36 49.54 33.66
N LEU A 63 75.08 49.12 32.42
CA LEU A 63 73.88 48.36 32.08
C LEU A 63 74.19 46.88 31.92
N SER A 64 73.31 46.03 32.44
CA SER A 64 73.43 44.56 32.37
C SER A 64 72.05 43.90 32.26
N ALA A 65 72.01 42.57 32.11
CA ALA A 65 70.78 41.77 32.03
C ALA A 65 69.80 42.25 30.94
N THR A 66 70.33 42.67 29.79
CA THR A 66 69.56 43.28 28.72
C THR A 66 68.84 42.25 27.85
N SER A 67 67.51 42.33 27.79
CA SER A 67 66.67 41.39 27.03
C SER A 67 65.32 41.99 26.67
N ALA A 68 64.64 41.43 25.67
CA ALA A 68 63.24 41.71 25.38
C ALA A 68 62.36 40.57 25.92
N SER A 69 61.19 40.92 26.45
CA SER A 69 60.16 39.97 26.86
C SER A 69 58.78 40.46 26.40
N SER A 70 57.76 39.59 26.48
CA SER A 70 56.37 39.93 26.10
C SER A 70 56.25 40.55 24.70
N VAL A 71 57.05 40.05 23.75
CA VAL A 71 57.06 40.54 22.37
C VAL A 71 55.71 40.21 21.71
N SER A 72 55.08 41.22 21.12
CA SER A 72 53.83 41.14 20.39
C SER A 72 54.04 41.58 18.93
N GLY A 73 52.97 41.61 18.13
CA GLY A 73 53.05 42.15 16.77
C GLY A 73 53.29 43.65 16.68
N SER A 74 53.18 44.38 17.79
CA SER A 74 53.29 45.85 17.78
C SER A 74 54.14 46.43 18.92
N GLY A 75 54.82 45.60 19.71
CA GLY A 75 55.53 46.05 20.90
C GLY A 75 56.26 44.96 21.66
N ALA A 76 56.90 45.34 22.76
CA ALA A 76 57.62 44.44 23.68
C ALA A 76 57.87 45.13 25.03
N THR A 77 58.39 44.39 25.99
CA THR A 77 58.98 44.92 27.22
C THR A 77 60.49 44.81 27.12
N LEU A 78 61.20 45.93 27.19
CA LEU A 78 62.66 45.93 27.32
C LEU A 78 63.01 45.72 28.78
N ASN A 79 64.02 44.90 29.08
CA ASN A 79 64.50 44.63 30.43
C ASN A 79 65.98 44.95 30.50
N PHE A 80 66.40 45.69 31.52
CA PHE A 80 67.80 45.96 31.82
C PHE A 80 68.00 46.26 33.31
N SER A 81 69.22 46.08 33.80
CA SER A 81 69.62 46.50 35.14
C SER A 81 70.68 47.59 35.07
N THR A 82 70.58 48.62 35.92
CA THR A 82 71.58 49.68 36.05
C THR A 82 72.22 49.67 37.43
N THR A 83 73.51 49.96 37.54
CA THR A 83 74.20 50.06 38.86
C THR A 83 73.74 51.26 39.69
N GLU A 84 73.26 52.32 39.04
CA GLU A 84 72.87 53.57 39.68
C GLU A 84 71.48 54.03 39.22
N ALA A 85 70.78 54.74 40.11
CA ALA A 85 69.50 55.37 39.77
C ALA A 85 69.75 56.62 38.92
N GLY A 86 68.81 56.93 38.02
CA GLY A 86 68.98 58.02 37.07
C GLY A 86 67.78 58.20 36.17
N THR A 87 68.02 58.62 34.93
CA THR A 87 67.04 58.69 33.85
C THR A 87 67.50 57.79 32.72
N TYR A 88 66.67 56.83 32.31
CA TYR A 88 66.92 56.05 31.10
C TYR A 88 66.34 56.75 29.87
N TYR A 89 67.00 56.52 28.74
CA TYR A 89 66.60 56.94 27.41
C TYR A 89 66.67 55.71 26.51
N TYR A 90 65.70 55.52 25.62
CA TYR A 90 65.80 54.51 24.58
C TYR A 90 65.36 55.00 23.21
N LEU A 91 65.98 54.45 22.17
CA LEU A 91 65.54 54.52 20.78
C LEU A 91 65.35 53.11 20.23
N VAL A 92 64.26 52.87 19.51
CA VAL A 92 64.00 51.61 18.79
C VAL A 92 64.09 51.89 17.30
N LEU A 93 65.03 51.23 16.63
CA LEU A 93 65.29 51.37 15.20
C LEU A 93 65.11 50.03 14.49
N ALA A 94 64.86 50.05 13.18
CA ALA A 94 64.85 48.80 12.42
C ALA A 94 66.25 48.16 12.51
N ALA A 95 66.34 46.84 12.55
CA ALA A 95 67.62 46.16 12.78
C ALA A 95 68.68 46.41 11.69
N LYS A 96 68.27 46.98 10.56
CA LYS A 96 69.14 47.37 9.44
C LYS A 96 69.64 48.82 9.52
N ASP A 97 69.09 49.64 10.41
CA ASP A 97 69.50 51.03 10.59
C ASP A 97 70.83 51.11 11.35
N ASP A 98 71.59 52.18 11.13
CA ASP A 98 72.86 52.40 11.82
C ASP A 98 72.67 52.62 13.33
N ALA A 99 73.54 52.02 14.13
CA ALA A 99 73.49 52.14 15.59
C ALA A 99 73.76 53.59 16.05
N PRO A 100 72.87 54.20 16.86
CA PRO A 100 73.08 55.52 17.41
C PRO A 100 74.16 55.50 18.50
N ASP A 101 74.89 56.60 18.64
CA ASP A 101 75.74 56.82 19.82
C ASP A 101 74.91 57.23 21.05
N ALA A 102 75.55 57.28 22.22
CA ALA A 102 74.85 57.61 23.47
C ALA A 102 74.25 59.03 23.47
N ALA A 103 74.88 59.97 22.76
CA ALA A 103 74.38 61.34 22.65
C ALA A 103 73.09 61.39 21.82
N ALA A 104 73.02 60.65 20.72
CA ALA A 104 71.83 60.53 19.88
C ALA A 104 70.66 59.86 20.61
N VAL A 105 70.93 58.83 21.43
CA VAL A 105 69.90 58.20 22.27
C VAL A 105 69.33 59.19 23.30
N ILE A 106 70.18 59.95 23.99
CA ILE A 106 69.74 60.97 24.97
C ILE A 106 68.99 62.12 24.28
N ALA A 107 69.43 62.53 23.09
CA ALA A 107 68.78 63.58 22.30
C ALA A 107 67.41 63.17 21.75
N GLN A 108 67.02 61.91 21.91
CA GLN A 108 65.76 61.35 21.42
C GLN A 108 65.57 61.61 19.91
N GLY A 109 66.54 61.14 19.11
CA GLY A 109 66.55 61.28 17.65
C GLY A 109 65.36 60.63 16.91
N ALA A 110 65.48 60.48 15.59
CA ALA A 110 64.48 59.77 14.80
C ALA A 110 64.49 58.27 15.17
N ALA A 111 63.33 57.71 15.48
CA ALA A 111 63.17 56.32 15.83
C ALA A 111 61.71 55.88 15.65
N VAL A 112 61.49 54.56 15.57
CA VAL A 112 60.16 53.95 15.47
C VAL A 112 59.43 54.06 16.81
N ALA A 113 60.15 53.83 17.91
CA ALA A 113 59.67 54.11 19.26
C ALA A 113 60.80 54.74 20.09
N LYS A 114 60.44 55.66 20.98
CA LYS A 114 61.40 56.31 21.89
C LYS A 114 60.72 56.83 23.14
N ALA A 115 61.40 56.74 24.27
CA ALA A 115 60.94 57.38 25.49
C ALA A 115 62.08 57.60 26.49
N THR A 116 61.77 58.36 27.53
CA THR A 116 62.63 58.62 28.68
C THR A 116 61.80 58.49 29.94
N SER A 117 62.39 57.95 31.00
CA SER A 117 61.79 57.93 32.34
C SER A 117 62.85 57.68 33.42
N SER A 118 62.45 57.71 34.68
CA SER A 118 63.34 57.41 35.80
C SER A 118 63.78 55.94 35.77
N ALA A 119 65.08 55.73 35.97
CA ALA A 119 65.69 54.43 36.18
C ALA A 119 65.94 54.20 37.69
N THR A 120 65.55 53.04 38.20
CA THR A 120 65.95 52.60 39.55
C THR A 120 67.25 51.81 39.47
N SER A 121 68.13 51.94 40.47
CA SER A 121 69.26 51.02 40.63
C SER A 121 68.72 49.59 40.75
N GLY A 122 69.31 48.65 40.02
CA GLY A 122 68.74 47.33 39.78
C GLY A 122 67.87 47.29 38.52
N ALA A 123 66.86 46.42 38.51
CA ALA A 123 66.07 46.06 37.33
C ALA A 123 65.07 47.14 36.90
N ASN A 124 64.90 47.30 35.59
CA ASN A 124 63.99 48.22 34.92
C ASN A 124 63.33 47.52 33.72
N SER A 125 62.04 47.79 33.48
CA SER A 125 61.25 47.11 32.45
C SER A 125 60.32 48.03 31.63
N PRO A 126 60.84 48.99 30.83
CA PRO A 126 59.98 49.83 29.99
C PRO A 126 59.27 49.05 28.88
N THR A 127 58.01 49.40 28.64
CA THR A 127 57.21 48.88 27.52
C THR A 127 57.36 49.78 26.29
N ILE A 128 57.43 49.14 25.12
CA ILE A 128 57.48 49.80 23.80
C ILE A 128 56.27 49.35 22.97
N SER A 129 55.73 50.27 22.16
CA SER A 129 54.57 50.03 21.30
C SER A 129 54.69 50.83 19.99
N GLY A 130 53.83 50.56 19.02
CA GLY A 130 53.82 51.24 17.71
C GLY A 130 54.79 50.64 16.68
N LEU A 131 55.29 49.43 16.92
CA LEU A 131 56.11 48.68 15.98
C LEU A 131 55.25 48.04 14.88
N ALA A 132 55.82 47.81 13.69
CA ALA A 132 55.18 47.01 12.66
C ALA A 132 55.42 45.51 12.93
N SER A 133 54.47 44.65 12.57
CA SER A 133 54.59 43.19 12.72
C SER A 133 55.67 42.60 11.83
N GLU A 134 56.12 41.38 12.14
CA GLU A 134 57.14 40.64 11.37
C GLU A 134 58.44 41.41 11.07
N THR A 135 58.76 42.42 11.88
CA THR A 135 59.90 43.30 11.64
C THR A 135 60.95 43.13 12.73
N ASP A 136 62.21 43.02 12.32
CA ASP A 136 63.37 42.99 13.22
C ASP A 136 63.71 44.42 13.70
N TYR A 137 63.84 44.58 15.01
CA TYR A 137 64.19 45.84 15.67
C TYR A 137 65.37 45.68 16.64
N VAL A 138 66.09 46.78 16.85
CA VAL A 138 67.08 46.91 17.93
C VAL A 138 66.75 48.14 18.77
N ALA A 139 66.60 47.93 20.08
CA ALA A 139 66.44 48.99 21.06
C ALA A 139 67.80 49.34 21.68
N TYR A 140 68.14 50.63 21.65
CA TYR A 140 69.37 51.20 22.19
C TYR A 140 69.06 51.96 23.47
N VAL A 141 69.58 51.51 24.61
CA VAL A 141 69.27 52.03 25.94
C VAL A 141 70.49 52.67 26.59
N VAL A 142 70.30 53.83 27.20
CA VAL A 142 71.32 54.56 27.96
C VAL A 142 70.71 55.03 29.29
N VAL A 143 71.47 55.00 30.38
CA VAL A 143 71.10 55.62 31.65
C VAL A 143 72.05 56.78 31.95
N LYS A 144 71.47 57.92 32.30
CA LYS A 144 72.17 59.11 32.80
C LYS A 144 71.87 59.27 34.29
N ASP A 145 72.89 59.25 35.14
CA ASP A 145 72.71 59.42 36.59
C ASP A 145 72.36 60.86 36.99
N LEU A 146 72.26 61.11 38.29
CA LEU A 146 72.00 62.45 38.86
C LEU A 146 73.21 63.41 38.78
N ALA A 147 74.43 62.89 38.65
CA ALA A 147 75.67 63.65 38.47
C ALA A 147 75.94 64.01 37.00
N ASN A 148 75.11 63.52 36.08
CA ASN A 148 75.19 63.61 34.63
C ASN A 148 76.22 62.69 33.94
N ASN A 149 76.73 61.66 34.62
CA ASN A 149 77.51 60.62 33.94
C ASN A 149 76.57 59.71 33.12
N VAL A 150 77.06 59.24 31.98
CA VAL A 150 76.25 58.55 30.96
C VAL A 150 76.81 57.16 30.71
N SER A 151 75.95 56.14 30.78
CA SER A 151 76.34 54.75 30.48
C SER A 151 76.78 54.59 29.01
N SER A 152 77.50 53.50 28.71
CA SER A 152 77.58 53.02 27.33
C SER A 152 76.18 52.64 26.81
N VAL A 153 76.02 52.66 25.49
CA VAL A 153 74.78 52.20 24.84
C VAL A 153 74.67 50.69 24.98
N SER A 154 73.55 50.23 25.55
CA SER A 154 73.20 48.80 25.55
C SER A 154 72.18 48.48 24.47
N GLN A 155 72.29 47.31 23.85
CA GLN A 155 71.45 46.89 22.72
C GLN A 155 70.53 45.72 23.13
N ILE A 156 69.27 45.79 22.71
CA ILE A 156 68.27 44.74 22.91
C ILE A 156 67.59 44.47 21.56
N SER A 157 67.85 43.29 20.98
CA SER A 157 67.21 42.86 19.72
C SER A 157 65.87 42.18 19.98
N LEU A 158 64.90 42.41 19.09
CA LEU A 158 63.61 41.70 19.08
C LEU A 158 63.05 41.61 17.66
N THR A 159 62.23 40.60 17.41
CA THR A 159 61.42 40.46 16.19
C THR A 159 59.96 40.44 16.60
N THR A 160 59.17 41.40 16.14
CA THR A 160 57.72 41.44 16.42
C THR A 160 57.02 40.24 15.79
N LEU A 161 56.00 39.72 16.45
CA LEU A 161 55.24 38.58 15.95
C LEU A 161 54.40 38.92 14.71
N ASP A 162 54.13 37.91 13.90
CA ASP A 162 53.08 37.99 12.88
C ASP A 162 51.70 38.08 13.56
N THR A 163 50.84 38.93 13.01
CA THR A 163 49.45 39.12 13.45
C THR A 163 48.46 39.24 12.28
N THR A 164 48.93 39.10 11.05
CA THR A 164 48.10 39.20 9.85
C THR A 164 47.53 37.84 9.51
N ALA A 165 46.23 37.78 9.26
CA ALA A 165 45.59 36.55 8.82
C ALA A 165 45.67 36.43 7.29
N PRO A 166 45.83 35.20 6.75
CA PRO A 166 45.75 34.98 5.32
C PRO A 166 44.40 35.43 4.76
N THR A 167 44.39 35.94 3.53
CA THR A 167 43.15 36.25 2.80
C THR A 167 42.98 35.32 1.61
N LEU A 168 41.73 34.89 1.36
CA LEU A 168 41.40 33.96 0.29
C LEU A 168 40.69 34.65 -0.87
N SER A 169 41.01 34.25 -2.10
CA SER A 169 40.43 34.80 -3.33
C SER A 169 40.29 33.74 -4.43
N ALA A 170 39.62 34.09 -5.54
CA ALA A 170 39.43 33.24 -6.73
C ALA A 170 38.84 31.85 -6.43
N THR A 171 37.88 31.80 -5.50
CA THR A 171 37.33 30.54 -4.99
C THR A 171 36.28 29.96 -5.94
N SER A 172 36.53 28.75 -6.44
CA SER A 172 35.67 28.07 -7.43
C SER A 172 35.80 26.55 -7.35
N ALA A 173 34.88 25.83 -8.01
CA ALA A 173 34.99 24.39 -8.23
C ALA A 173 35.07 24.10 -9.74
N THR A 174 35.94 23.18 -10.13
CA THR A 174 36.12 22.70 -11.51
C THR A 174 36.13 21.18 -11.56
N SER A 175 36.14 20.60 -12.76
CA SER A 175 36.22 19.13 -12.95
C SER A 175 35.16 18.37 -12.15
N VAL A 176 33.95 18.93 -12.08
CA VAL A 176 32.85 18.37 -11.30
C VAL A 176 32.33 17.11 -12.00
N SER A 177 32.26 16.01 -11.26
CA SER A 177 31.72 14.72 -11.69
C SER A 177 30.52 14.33 -10.82
N GLY A 178 29.99 13.12 -11.01
CA GLY A 178 28.96 12.57 -10.12
C GLY A 178 29.41 12.34 -8.67
N SER A 179 30.71 12.29 -8.39
CA SER A 179 31.20 11.97 -7.03
C SER A 179 32.41 12.77 -6.55
N SER A 180 32.89 13.71 -7.37
CA SER A 180 34.11 14.47 -7.10
C SER A 180 34.10 15.86 -7.73
N ALA A 181 35.00 16.71 -7.25
CA ALA A 181 35.28 18.03 -7.82
C ALA A 181 36.72 18.45 -7.47
N THR A 182 37.26 19.45 -8.17
CA THR A 182 38.50 20.14 -7.78
C THR A 182 38.13 21.52 -7.25
N LEU A 183 38.44 21.78 -5.99
CA LEU A 183 38.33 23.11 -5.39
C LEU A 183 39.52 23.95 -5.82
N ASN A 184 39.32 25.21 -6.16
CA ASN A 184 40.39 26.16 -6.50
C ASN A 184 40.26 27.39 -5.60
N PHE A 185 41.37 27.88 -5.07
CA PHE A 185 41.44 29.15 -4.34
C PHE A 185 42.87 29.71 -4.38
N SER A 186 43.05 30.99 -4.08
CA SER A 186 44.36 31.60 -3.84
C SER A 186 44.47 32.17 -2.42
N THR A 187 45.66 32.12 -1.82
CA THR A 187 45.94 32.66 -0.48
C THR A 187 47.09 33.68 -0.51
N THR A 188 47.02 34.73 0.31
CA THR A 188 48.09 35.76 0.43
C THR A 188 49.28 35.33 1.27
N GLU A 189 49.18 34.22 2.00
CA GLU A 189 50.24 33.67 2.84
C GLU A 189 50.24 32.14 2.74
N ALA A 190 51.43 31.55 2.83
CA ALA A 190 51.57 30.09 2.88
C ALA A 190 51.13 29.58 4.26
N GLY A 191 50.62 28.35 4.32
CA GLY A 191 50.10 27.79 5.57
C GLY A 191 49.54 26.40 5.40
N THR A 192 48.50 26.08 6.16
CA THR A 192 47.73 24.85 6.07
C THR A 192 46.29 25.21 5.73
N TYR A 193 45.74 24.67 4.64
CA TYR A 193 44.32 24.81 4.35
C TYR A 193 43.50 23.73 5.03
N TYR A 194 42.25 24.05 5.29
CA TYR A 194 41.23 23.16 5.82
C TYR A 194 39.95 23.41 5.01
N TYR A 195 39.27 22.36 4.60
CA TYR A 195 37.94 22.51 4.02
C TYR A 195 36.93 21.52 4.59
N LEU A 196 35.66 21.96 4.64
CA LEU A 196 34.49 21.13 4.89
C LEU A 196 33.52 21.23 3.71
N VAL A 197 32.96 20.10 3.28
CA VAL A 197 31.88 20.05 2.29
C VAL A 197 30.60 19.64 3.00
N LEU A 198 29.61 20.53 2.99
CA LEU A 198 28.32 20.35 3.64
C LEU A 198 27.21 20.33 2.58
N ALA A 199 26.05 19.75 2.90
CA ALA A 199 24.89 19.84 2.03
C ALA A 199 24.50 21.31 1.84
N ALA A 200 23.96 21.68 0.67
CA ALA A 200 23.67 23.09 0.38
C ALA A 200 22.72 23.77 1.39
N GLY A 201 21.85 23.00 2.05
CA GLY A 201 20.93 23.47 3.08
C GLY A 201 21.55 23.62 4.49
N ASP A 202 22.76 23.10 4.72
CA ASP A 202 23.39 23.14 6.04
C ASP A 202 23.85 24.56 6.42
N ALA A 203 23.83 24.83 7.73
CA ALA A 203 24.28 26.10 8.29
C ALA A 203 25.78 26.33 8.02
N THR A 204 26.14 27.60 7.79
CA THR A 204 27.52 27.99 7.54
C THR A 204 28.38 27.78 8.80
N PRO A 205 29.47 26.98 8.74
CA PRO A 205 30.39 26.82 9.85
C PRO A 205 31.24 28.08 10.05
N ASN A 206 31.67 28.32 11.28
CA ASN A 206 32.69 29.34 11.54
C ASN A 206 34.11 28.80 11.26
N ALA A 207 35.11 29.68 11.20
CA ALA A 207 36.48 29.31 10.87
C ALA A 207 37.08 28.27 11.83
N ALA A 208 36.77 28.37 13.13
CA ALA A 208 37.23 27.41 14.13
C ALA A 208 36.67 26.00 13.88
N THR A 209 35.40 25.88 13.47
CA THR A 209 34.79 24.59 13.11
C THR A 209 35.44 23.98 11.86
N VAL A 210 35.80 24.80 10.87
CA VAL A 210 36.50 24.32 9.66
C VAL A 210 37.89 23.81 10.01
N VAL A 211 38.67 24.56 10.81
CA VAL A 211 40.00 24.13 11.29
C VAL A 211 39.91 22.87 12.17
N ALA A 212 38.91 22.78 13.03
CA ALA A 212 38.67 21.61 13.87
C ALA A 212 38.18 20.37 13.08
N GLN A 213 37.97 20.50 11.77
CA GLN A 213 37.51 19.41 10.90
C GLN A 213 36.21 18.80 11.42
N GLY A 214 35.17 19.63 11.60
CA GLY A 214 33.85 19.23 12.08
C GLY A 214 33.14 18.14 11.24
N SER A 215 31.86 17.90 11.55
CA SER A 215 31.04 16.97 10.75
C SER A 215 30.83 17.52 9.34
N ALA A 216 31.06 16.68 8.33
CA ALA A 216 30.95 17.05 6.93
C ALA A 216 30.83 15.80 6.04
N VAL A 217 30.33 15.99 4.83
CA VAL A 217 30.24 14.96 3.79
C VAL A 217 31.63 14.58 3.30
N ALA A 218 32.46 15.60 3.03
CA ALA A 218 33.87 15.43 2.72
C ALA A 218 34.67 16.52 3.42
N LYS A 219 35.90 16.20 3.84
CA LYS A 219 36.78 17.15 4.50
C LYS A 219 38.24 16.75 4.34
N ALA A 220 39.12 17.72 4.24
CA ALA A 220 40.56 17.46 4.25
C ALA A 220 41.36 18.69 4.70
N THR A 221 42.63 18.44 4.96
CA THR A 221 43.64 19.44 5.26
C THR A 221 44.95 19.07 4.58
N SER A 222 45.68 20.07 4.10
CA SER A 222 47.04 19.93 3.59
C SER A 222 47.73 21.29 3.55
N SER A 223 48.99 21.33 3.12
CA SER A 223 49.75 22.57 2.95
C SER A 223 49.12 23.45 1.87
N ALA A 224 49.01 24.74 2.16
CA ALA A 224 48.66 25.81 1.23
C ALA A 224 49.93 26.55 0.82
N THR A 225 50.13 26.74 -0.48
CA THR A 225 51.19 27.57 -1.02
C THR A 225 50.69 29.00 -1.25
N PHE A 226 51.59 29.99 -1.15
CA PHE A 226 51.27 31.36 -1.55
C PHE A 226 50.76 31.39 -3.00
N GLY A 227 49.66 32.09 -3.26
CA GLY A 227 48.98 32.07 -4.55
C GLY A 227 48.03 30.88 -4.67
N ALA A 228 47.97 30.26 -5.86
CA ALA A 228 46.91 29.32 -6.24
C ALA A 228 47.08 27.91 -5.66
N ASN A 229 45.96 27.30 -5.27
CA ASN A 229 45.86 25.95 -4.70
C ASN A 229 44.63 25.24 -5.28
N SER A 230 44.75 23.93 -5.56
CA SER A 230 43.71 23.14 -6.26
C SER A 230 43.43 21.76 -5.63
N PRO A 231 42.95 21.66 -4.38
CA PRO A 231 42.68 20.36 -3.77
C PRO A 231 41.51 19.61 -4.42
N SER A 232 41.63 18.28 -4.50
CA SER A 232 40.57 17.38 -4.96
C SER A 232 39.61 17.00 -3.84
N ILE A 233 38.32 16.96 -4.15
CA ILE A 233 37.23 16.50 -3.30
C ILE A 233 36.68 15.20 -3.90
N SER A 234 36.44 14.18 -3.08
CA SER A 234 35.85 12.90 -3.48
C SER A 234 34.81 12.42 -2.47
N GLY A 235 34.01 11.43 -2.84
CA GLY A 235 33.02 10.81 -1.95
C GLY A 235 31.72 11.62 -1.84
N LEU A 236 31.43 12.44 -2.84
CA LEU A 236 30.18 13.17 -2.95
C LEU A 236 29.09 12.26 -3.54
N ALA A 237 27.83 12.54 -3.21
CA ALA A 237 26.68 11.90 -3.85
C ALA A 237 26.37 12.57 -5.19
N ASP A 238 25.85 11.79 -6.12
CA ASP A 238 25.45 12.19 -7.48
C ASP A 238 24.28 13.18 -7.47
N GLY A 239 24.22 14.08 -8.45
CA GLY A 239 23.14 15.07 -8.62
C GLY A 239 22.90 16.01 -7.42
N THR A 240 23.84 16.12 -6.48
CA THR A 240 23.62 16.73 -5.17
C THR A 240 24.33 18.09 -5.06
N ALA A 241 23.59 19.08 -4.54
CA ALA A 241 24.12 20.42 -4.28
C ALA A 241 24.85 20.50 -2.94
N TYR A 242 26.06 21.07 -2.96
CA TYR A 242 26.95 21.22 -1.81
C TYR A 242 27.47 22.66 -1.66
N LYS A 243 27.89 22.97 -0.44
CA LYS A 243 28.69 24.16 -0.09
C LYS A 243 30.02 23.69 0.49
N THR A 244 31.12 24.12 -0.11
CA THR A 244 32.47 23.91 0.41
C THR A 244 32.95 25.15 1.13
N TYR A 245 33.43 25.00 2.37
CA TYR A 245 33.95 26.08 3.20
C TYR A 245 35.43 25.86 3.41
N VAL A 246 36.26 26.84 3.04
CA VAL A 246 37.72 26.76 3.11
C VAL A 246 38.29 27.88 3.98
N VAL A 247 39.30 27.53 4.76
CA VAL A 247 40.14 28.45 5.54
C VAL A 247 41.61 28.08 5.37
N VAL A 248 42.51 29.05 5.53
CA VAL A 248 43.96 28.83 5.63
C VAL A 248 44.43 29.34 6.98
N LYS A 249 45.26 28.55 7.66
CA LYS A 249 45.97 28.91 8.88
C LYS A 249 47.46 29.02 8.57
N ASP A 250 48.07 30.18 8.81
CA ASP A 250 49.51 30.38 8.61
C ASP A 250 50.35 29.66 9.69
N ALA A 251 51.67 29.85 9.64
CA ALA A 251 52.62 29.27 10.59
C ALA A 251 52.58 29.93 11.99
N ALA A 252 52.22 31.21 12.09
CA ALA A 252 52.06 31.94 13.35
C ALA A 252 50.73 31.63 14.06
N GLY A 253 49.80 31.01 13.33
CA GLY A 253 48.52 30.53 13.80
C GLY A 253 47.34 31.44 13.51
N ASN A 254 47.49 32.51 12.72
CA ASN A 254 46.35 33.33 12.31
C ASN A 254 45.50 32.57 11.28
N ILE A 255 44.19 32.77 11.31
CA ILE A 255 43.23 32.00 10.51
C ILE A 255 42.46 32.97 9.61
N SER A 256 42.40 32.65 8.31
CA SER A 256 41.63 33.42 7.34
C SER A 256 40.13 33.48 7.69
N GLY A 257 39.43 34.44 7.07
CA GLY A 257 37.97 34.34 6.94
C GLY A 257 37.55 33.05 6.22
N VAL A 258 36.32 32.59 6.47
CA VAL A 258 35.75 31.44 5.77
C VAL A 258 35.36 31.85 4.35
N SER A 259 35.92 31.19 3.34
CA SER A 259 35.46 31.33 1.96
C SER A 259 34.51 30.19 1.60
N THR A 260 33.44 30.50 0.89
CA THR A 260 32.43 29.53 0.45
C THR A 260 32.47 29.33 -1.06
N VAL A 261 32.44 28.07 -1.50
CA VAL A 261 32.32 27.66 -2.90
C VAL A 261 31.06 26.81 -3.06
N LEU A 262 30.26 27.13 -4.07
CA LEU A 262 29.08 26.35 -4.43
C LEU A 262 29.46 25.33 -5.49
N LEU A 263 28.98 24.10 -5.35
CA LEU A 263 29.09 23.08 -6.40
C LEU A 263 27.88 22.16 -6.36
N THR A 264 27.45 21.69 -7.53
CA THR A 264 26.46 20.63 -7.68
C THR A 264 27.11 19.52 -8.49
N THR A 265 27.19 18.32 -7.94
CA THR A 265 27.71 17.16 -8.68
C THR A 265 26.83 16.87 -9.90
N LEU A 266 27.43 16.32 -10.95
CA LEU A 266 26.65 15.89 -12.11
C LEU A 266 25.71 14.76 -11.68
N ASP A 267 24.59 14.63 -12.35
CA ASP A 267 23.76 13.44 -12.25
C ASP A 267 24.18 12.47 -13.36
N THR A 268 24.63 11.29 -12.96
CA THR A 268 25.13 10.23 -13.81
C THR A 268 24.37 8.91 -13.62
N THR A 269 23.31 8.92 -12.81
CA THR A 269 22.59 7.73 -12.41
C THR A 269 21.31 7.59 -13.22
N ALA A 270 21.25 6.57 -14.08
CA ALA A 270 20.03 6.30 -14.85
C ALA A 270 18.83 5.92 -13.97
N PRO A 271 17.59 6.32 -14.35
CA PRO A 271 16.38 5.85 -13.70
C PRO A 271 16.27 4.32 -13.73
N THR A 272 15.63 3.75 -12.71
CA THR A 272 15.30 2.32 -12.70
C THR A 272 13.80 2.13 -12.82
N ILE A 273 13.38 1.17 -13.64
CA ILE A 273 11.97 0.82 -13.88
C ILE A 273 11.64 -0.45 -13.09
N SER A 274 10.49 -0.45 -12.42
CA SER A 274 10.01 -1.57 -11.61
C SER A 274 8.48 -1.70 -11.67
N ALA A 275 7.92 -2.73 -11.00
CA ALA A 275 6.48 -2.96 -10.89
C ALA A 275 5.74 -2.99 -12.24
N THR A 276 6.40 -3.56 -13.25
CA THR A 276 5.91 -3.57 -14.63
C THR A 276 4.80 -4.59 -14.82
N SER A 277 3.66 -4.14 -15.35
CA SER A 277 2.50 -4.99 -15.62
C SER A 277 1.60 -4.38 -16.69
N SER A 278 0.71 -5.19 -17.25
CA SER A 278 -0.36 -4.75 -18.15
C SER A 278 -1.72 -5.01 -17.51
N THR A 279 -2.66 -4.09 -17.67
CA THR A 279 -4.05 -4.20 -17.22
C THR A 279 -5.00 -3.70 -18.30
N ALA A 280 -6.32 -3.88 -18.10
CA ALA A 280 -7.36 -3.43 -19.03
C ALA A 280 -7.09 -3.84 -20.48
N ILE A 281 -6.66 -5.09 -20.68
CA ILE A 281 -6.36 -5.65 -21.99
C ILE A 281 -7.68 -5.86 -22.74
N THR A 282 -7.78 -5.28 -23.93
CA THR A 282 -8.93 -5.42 -24.85
C THR A 282 -8.48 -6.11 -26.14
N GLY A 283 -9.37 -6.28 -27.11
CA GLY A 283 -8.99 -6.80 -28.43
C GLY A 283 -8.10 -5.85 -29.25
N THR A 284 -7.98 -4.58 -28.85
CA THR A 284 -7.24 -3.57 -29.64
C THR A 284 -6.29 -2.71 -28.81
N GLY A 285 -6.10 -3.02 -27.53
CA GLY A 285 -5.30 -2.20 -26.63
C GLY A 285 -5.03 -2.82 -25.28
N ALA A 286 -4.24 -2.11 -24.48
CA ALA A 286 -3.91 -2.45 -23.09
C ALA A 286 -3.43 -1.19 -22.35
N THR A 287 -3.38 -1.24 -21.03
CA THR A 287 -2.74 -0.21 -20.20
C THR A 287 -1.47 -0.78 -19.58
N LEU A 288 -0.33 -0.15 -19.85
CA LEU A 288 0.93 -0.42 -19.18
C LEU A 288 0.93 0.27 -17.82
N ASN A 289 1.47 -0.40 -16.81
CA ASN A 289 1.71 0.15 -15.48
C ASN A 289 3.15 -0.13 -15.10
N PHE A 290 3.83 0.87 -14.56
CA PHE A 290 5.23 0.77 -14.14
C PHE A 290 5.55 1.85 -13.10
N SER A 291 6.64 1.65 -12.37
CA SER A 291 7.18 2.64 -11.44
C SER A 291 8.61 3.01 -11.79
N THR A 292 8.99 4.26 -11.53
CA THR A 292 10.37 4.74 -11.74
C THR A 292 10.94 5.40 -10.49
N THR A 293 12.24 5.29 -10.27
CA THR A 293 12.93 5.94 -9.13
C THR A 293 12.96 7.46 -9.26
N GLU A 294 12.95 7.98 -10.49
CA GLU A 294 13.02 9.42 -10.75
C GLU A 294 12.07 9.83 -11.89
N ALA A 295 11.64 11.09 -11.85
CA ALA A 295 10.87 11.71 -12.92
C ALA A 295 11.70 11.84 -14.21
N GLY A 296 11.04 11.82 -15.35
CA GLY A 296 11.73 11.87 -16.63
C GLY A 296 10.76 11.83 -17.79
N THR A 297 11.23 11.37 -18.94
CA THR A 297 10.43 11.08 -20.12
C THR A 297 10.49 9.59 -20.40
N TYR A 298 9.34 8.92 -20.43
CA TYR A 298 9.28 7.52 -20.83
C TYR A 298 9.06 7.39 -22.34
N TYR A 299 9.55 6.29 -22.89
CA TYR A 299 9.42 5.90 -24.29
C TYR A 299 9.09 4.42 -24.32
N TYR A 300 8.07 4.01 -25.09
CA TYR A 300 7.80 2.60 -25.30
C TYR A 300 7.64 2.23 -26.77
N LEU A 301 8.01 0.99 -27.10
CA LEU A 301 7.71 0.32 -28.37
C LEU A 301 6.94 -0.97 -28.09
N VAL A 302 5.84 -1.20 -28.81
CA VAL A 302 5.07 -2.44 -28.79
C VAL A 302 5.38 -3.23 -30.06
N LEU A 303 5.95 -4.42 -29.90
CA LEU A 303 6.32 -5.32 -30.99
C LEU A 303 5.53 -6.63 -30.86
N ALA A 304 5.44 -7.41 -31.94
CA ALA A 304 4.91 -8.76 -31.85
C ALA A 304 5.81 -9.58 -30.91
N ALA A 305 5.25 -10.51 -30.13
CA ALA A 305 6.00 -11.22 -29.08
C ALA A 305 7.20 -12.04 -29.62
N GLY A 306 7.22 -12.36 -30.92
CA GLY A 306 8.34 -13.06 -31.58
C GLY A 306 9.43 -12.16 -32.16
N ASP A 307 9.26 -10.83 -32.15
CA ASP A 307 10.24 -9.90 -32.70
C ASP A 307 11.48 -9.79 -31.80
N ALA A 308 12.62 -9.45 -32.40
CA ALA A 308 13.87 -9.27 -31.65
C ALA A 308 13.80 -8.05 -30.72
N ALA A 309 14.24 -8.21 -29.47
CA ALA A 309 14.24 -7.14 -28.48
C ALA A 309 15.08 -5.92 -28.93
N PRO A 310 14.52 -4.70 -28.94
CA PRO A 310 15.24 -3.49 -29.29
C PRO A 310 16.20 -3.07 -28.17
N LYS A 311 17.27 -2.34 -28.55
CA LYS A 311 18.16 -1.68 -27.58
C LYS A 311 17.49 -0.42 -27.01
N ALA A 312 17.91 0.03 -25.82
CA ALA A 312 17.38 1.24 -25.18
C ALA A 312 17.41 2.48 -26.09
N ALA A 313 18.49 2.67 -26.85
CA ALA A 313 18.60 3.76 -27.82
C ALA A 313 17.53 3.69 -28.92
N THR A 314 17.16 2.50 -29.39
CA THR A 314 16.10 2.31 -30.39
C THR A 314 14.72 2.63 -29.82
N VAL A 315 14.47 2.27 -28.55
CA VAL A 315 13.22 2.62 -27.85
C VAL A 315 13.10 4.14 -27.70
N LYS A 316 14.16 4.81 -27.22
CA LYS A 316 14.22 6.27 -27.10
C LYS A 316 14.03 6.99 -28.44
N LEU A 317 14.68 6.50 -29.50
CA LEU A 317 14.52 7.05 -30.85
C LEU A 317 13.19 6.71 -31.52
N GLN A 318 12.29 6.01 -30.81
CA GLN A 318 10.96 5.67 -31.31
C GLN A 318 11.03 4.92 -32.64
N GLY A 319 11.77 3.80 -32.65
CA GLY A 319 11.95 2.93 -33.82
C GLY A 319 10.65 2.38 -34.44
N THR A 320 10.78 1.45 -35.38
CA THR A 320 9.62 0.76 -35.98
C THR A 320 8.93 -0.11 -34.93
N ALA A 321 7.61 0.02 -34.80
CA ALA A 321 6.79 -0.73 -33.86
C ALA A 321 5.32 -0.72 -34.29
N VAL A 322 4.52 -1.64 -33.74
CA VAL A 322 3.06 -1.70 -33.95
C VAL A 322 2.40 -0.50 -33.30
N ALA A 323 2.77 -0.22 -32.06
CA ALA A 323 2.37 0.98 -31.34
C ALA A 323 3.58 1.56 -30.59
N LYS A 324 3.60 2.87 -30.42
CA LYS A 324 4.69 3.56 -29.73
C LYS A 324 4.25 4.93 -29.23
N ALA A 325 4.77 5.35 -28.09
CA ALA A 325 4.55 6.70 -27.59
C ALA A 325 5.64 7.15 -26.63
N THR A 326 5.61 8.44 -26.33
CA THR A 326 6.44 9.08 -25.31
C THR A 326 5.60 10.04 -24.48
N SER A 327 5.90 10.14 -23.20
CA SER A 327 5.28 11.12 -22.30
C SER A 327 6.13 11.31 -21.05
N ALA A 328 5.75 12.28 -20.21
CA ALA A 328 6.40 12.50 -18.92
C ALA A 328 6.13 11.33 -17.96
N ALA A 329 7.17 10.91 -17.25
CA ALA A 329 7.10 10.02 -16.11
C ALA A 329 7.26 10.84 -14.82
N ILE A 330 6.47 10.52 -13.81
CA ILE A 330 6.69 10.99 -12.44
C ILE A 330 7.50 9.95 -11.65
N SER A 331 8.24 10.37 -10.62
CA SER A 331 8.81 9.42 -9.66
C SER A 331 7.68 8.65 -8.97
N GLY A 332 7.84 7.34 -8.83
CA GLY A 332 6.78 6.43 -8.39
C GLY A 332 5.96 5.89 -9.56
N ALA A 333 4.65 5.69 -9.33
CA ALA A 333 3.77 4.95 -10.22
C ALA A 333 3.33 5.77 -11.45
N ASN A 334 3.30 5.10 -12.61
CA ASN A 334 2.92 5.66 -13.90
C ASN A 334 2.03 4.67 -14.66
N SER A 335 1.24 5.19 -15.60
CA SER A 335 0.44 4.38 -16.51
C SER A 335 0.47 4.95 -17.93
N ALA A 336 0.36 4.07 -18.93
CA ALA A 336 0.31 4.45 -20.34
C ALA A 336 -0.67 3.55 -21.10
N SER A 337 -1.63 4.15 -21.82
CA SER A 337 -2.58 3.40 -22.65
C SER A 337 -2.02 3.15 -24.05
N ILE A 338 -2.24 1.93 -24.54
CA ILE A 338 -1.93 1.47 -25.90
C ILE A 338 -3.24 1.21 -26.63
N THR A 339 -3.30 1.61 -27.89
CA THR A 339 -4.44 1.35 -28.81
C THR A 339 -3.92 0.94 -30.19
N GLY A 340 -4.81 0.48 -31.06
CA GLY A 340 -4.47 0.15 -32.46
C GLY A 340 -3.81 -1.22 -32.65
N LEU A 341 -3.99 -2.13 -31.68
CA LEU A 341 -3.49 -3.50 -31.78
C LEU A 341 -4.50 -4.41 -32.50
N THR A 342 -4.00 -5.54 -33.01
CA THR A 342 -4.83 -6.63 -33.58
C THR A 342 -5.22 -7.61 -32.47
N SER A 343 -6.44 -8.14 -32.52
CA SER A 343 -6.99 -9.12 -31.57
C SER A 343 -6.24 -10.45 -31.60
N GLU A 344 -6.38 -11.22 -30.52
CA GLU A 344 -5.74 -12.54 -30.33
C GLU A 344 -4.21 -12.57 -30.54
N THR A 345 -3.55 -11.42 -30.54
CA THR A 345 -2.14 -11.32 -30.87
C THR A 345 -1.32 -11.09 -29.60
N ALA A 346 -0.26 -11.87 -29.44
CA ALA A 346 0.71 -11.70 -28.37
C ALA A 346 1.69 -10.57 -28.70
N TYR A 347 1.85 -9.61 -27.78
CA TYR A 347 2.76 -8.48 -27.90
C TYR A 347 3.77 -8.44 -26.76
N MET A 348 4.94 -7.88 -27.06
CA MET A 348 5.94 -7.49 -26.07
C MET A 348 6.16 -5.97 -26.16
N THR A 349 6.07 -5.29 -25.03
CA THR A 349 6.33 -3.86 -24.91
C THR A 349 7.68 -3.62 -24.25
N TYR A 350 8.50 -2.77 -24.87
CA TYR A 350 9.82 -2.39 -24.41
C TYR A 350 9.79 -0.92 -23.98
N LEU A 351 10.07 -0.67 -22.71
CA LEU A 351 9.96 0.64 -22.07
C LEU A 351 11.32 1.12 -21.57
N VAL A 352 11.66 2.38 -21.80
CA VAL A 352 12.81 3.07 -21.18
C VAL A 352 12.38 4.43 -20.65
N ILE A 353 13.13 4.95 -19.68
CA ILE A 353 12.96 6.30 -19.14
C ILE A 353 14.29 7.04 -19.26
N GLU A 354 14.20 8.29 -19.68
CA GLU A 354 15.30 9.25 -19.70
C GLU A 354 15.03 10.34 -18.65
N ASP A 355 15.99 10.59 -17.78
CA ASP A 355 15.91 11.69 -16.80
C ASP A 355 16.26 13.06 -17.42
N ALA A 356 16.27 14.12 -16.59
CA ALA A 356 16.63 15.47 -17.03
C ALA A 356 18.13 15.61 -17.38
N ALA A 357 18.99 14.75 -16.84
CA ALA A 357 20.43 14.70 -17.10
C ALA A 357 20.78 13.85 -18.34
N SER A 358 19.77 13.33 -19.06
CA SER A 358 19.88 12.47 -20.24
C SER A 358 20.45 11.07 -19.97
N ASN A 359 20.42 10.57 -18.73
CA ASN A 359 20.71 9.17 -18.45
C ASN A 359 19.48 8.32 -18.81
N ILE A 360 19.71 7.14 -19.40
CA ILE A 360 18.65 6.27 -19.92
C ILE A 360 18.64 4.96 -19.14
N SER A 361 17.47 4.55 -18.66
CA SER A 361 17.27 3.27 -17.98
C SER A 361 17.64 2.06 -18.85
N SER A 362 17.84 0.91 -18.22
CA SER A 362 17.75 -0.36 -18.94
C SER A 362 16.35 -0.54 -19.54
N VAL A 363 16.25 -1.35 -20.61
CA VAL A 363 14.96 -1.71 -21.20
C VAL A 363 14.17 -2.57 -20.22
N SER A 364 12.92 -2.20 -19.97
CA SER A 364 11.95 -3.01 -19.22
C SER A 364 10.93 -3.62 -20.17
N GLU A 365 10.51 -4.84 -19.89
CA GLU A 365 9.67 -5.65 -20.78
C GLU A 365 8.30 -5.93 -20.13
N ILE A 366 7.22 -5.77 -20.90
CA ILE A 366 5.85 -6.07 -20.50
C ILE A 366 5.17 -6.86 -21.61
N SER A 367 4.77 -8.11 -21.34
CA SER A 367 4.06 -8.97 -22.29
C SER A 367 2.57 -9.01 -22.01
N PHE A 368 1.75 -9.05 -23.06
CA PHE A 368 0.31 -9.31 -22.97
C PHE A 368 -0.23 -9.87 -24.30
N THR A 369 -1.38 -10.53 -24.25
CA THR A 369 -2.12 -10.99 -25.43
C THR A 369 -3.46 -10.29 -25.46
N THR A 370 -3.77 -9.60 -26.56
CA THR A 370 -5.07 -8.93 -26.75
C THR A 370 -6.20 -9.95 -26.74
N ALA A 371 -7.36 -9.55 -26.22
CA ALA A 371 -8.54 -10.41 -26.21
C ALA A 371 -9.01 -10.72 -27.64
N ASP A 372 -9.71 -11.83 -27.77
CA ASP A 372 -10.50 -12.14 -28.95
C ASP A 372 -11.77 -11.27 -28.99
N ILE A 373 -12.09 -10.75 -30.16
CA ILE A 373 -13.28 -9.94 -30.44
C ILE A 373 -13.94 -10.32 -31.78
N THR A 374 -13.48 -11.40 -32.41
CA THR A 374 -14.00 -11.87 -33.69
C THR A 374 -15.11 -12.87 -33.42
N ALA A 375 -16.27 -12.66 -34.04
CA ALA A 375 -17.36 -13.62 -33.92
C ALA A 375 -17.16 -14.82 -34.84
N PRO A 376 -17.60 -16.02 -34.43
CA PRO A 376 -17.63 -17.18 -35.32
C PRO A 376 -18.46 -16.89 -36.58
N ILE A 377 -18.00 -17.39 -37.72
CA ILE A 377 -18.74 -17.30 -38.99
C ILE A 377 -19.38 -18.64 -39.29
N LEU A 378 -20.69 -18.63 -39.55
CA LEU A 378 -21.46 -19.81 -39.92
C LEU A 378 -21.60 -19.96 -41.43
N SER A 379 -21.68 -21.19 -41.91
CA SER A 379 -22.23 -21.47 -43.25
C SER A 379 -23.75 -21.28 -43.25
N ASP A 380 -24.33 -21.21 -44.45
CA ASP A 380 -25.77 -21.38 -44.63
C ASP A 380 -26.18 -22.73 -44.02
N ALA A 381 -27.15 -22.71 -43.11
CA ALA A 381 -27.65 -23.90 -42.46
C ALA A 381 -28.57 -24.68 -43.40
N SER A 382 -28.60 -25.99 -43.27
CA SER A 382 -29.45 -26.87 -44.07
C SER A 382 -30.04 -28.01 -43.24
N SER A 383 -31.17 -28.57 -43.67
CA SER A 383 -31.81 -29.70 -43.02
C SER A 383 -31.65 -31.00 -43.83
N SER A 384 -31.47 -32.12 -43.16
CA SER A 384 -31.46 -33.46 -43.74
C SER A 384 -32.21 -34.46 -42.86
N SER A 385 -32.41 -35.70 -43.32
CA SER A 385 -33.03 -36.78 -42.52
C SER A 385 -34.35 -36.37 -41.86
N ILE A 386 -35.23 -35.74 -42.64
CA ILE A 386 -36.50 -35.19 -42.14
C ILE A 386 -37.51 -36.34 -41.94
N GLY A 387 -37.98 -36.49 -40.70
CA GLY A 387 -38.96 -37.49 -40.26
C GLY A 387 -40.31 -36.85 -39.89
N SER A 388 -41.20 -37.66 -39.31
CA SER A 388 -42.51 -37.19 -38.85
C SER A 388 -42.42 -36.37 -37.56
N ASP A 389 -41.36 -36.57 -36.76
CA ASP A 389 -41.16 -35.96 -35.45
C ASP A 389 -39.89 -35.09 -35.35
N GLY A 390 -39.14 -34.92 -36.44
CA GLY A 390 -37.80 -34.35 -36.35
C GLY A 390 -37.04 -34.17 -37.68
N ALA A 391 -35.83 -33.64 -37.57
CA ALA A 391 -34.89 -33.45 -38.69
C ALA A 391 -33.45 -33.37 -38.16
N THR A 392 -32.44 -33.45 -39.03
CA THR A 392 -31.05 -33.12 -38.70
C THR A 392 -30.71 -31.75 -39.26
N LEU A 393 -30.21 -30.85 -38.43
CA LEU A 393 -29.73 -29.52 -38.83
C LEU A 393 -28.23 -29.60 -39.08
N ASN A 394 -27.75 -29.08 -40.21
CA ASN A 394 -26.34 -29.12 -40.62
C ASN A 394 -25.80 -27.71 -40.85
N PHE A 395 -24.62 -27.43 -40.31
CA PHE A 395 -23.89 -26.17 -40.48
C PHE A 395 -22.39 -26.38 -40.26
N SER A 396 -21.57 -25.40 -40.64
CA SER A 396 -20.17 -25.33 -40.22
C SER A 396 -19.82 -24.00 -39.57
N THR A 397 -18.86 -23.99 -38.65
CA THR A 397 -18.36 -22.79 -37.96
C THR A 397 -16.85 -22.62 -38.15
N THR A 398 -16.37 -21.38 -38.27
CA THR A 398 -14.92 -21.06 -38.38
C THR A 398 -14.15 -21.26 -37.08
N GLU A 399 -14.85 -21.30 -35.94
CA GLU A 399 -14.27 -21.42 -34.61
C GLU A 399 -15.07 -22.41 -33.77
N ALA A 400 -14.40 -23.04 -32.80
CA ALA A 400 -15.07 -23.88 -31.82
C ALA A 400 -15.80 -23.00 -30.79
N GLY A 401 -16.97 -23.44 -30.34
CA GLY A 401 -17.81 -22.67 -29.42
C GLY A 401 -18.99 -23.49 -28.94
N THR A 402 -20.04 -22.82 -28.48
CA THR A 402 -21.33 -23.42 -28.12
C THR A 402 -22.38 -22.97 -29.13
N TYR A 403 -23.06 -23.93 -29.77
CA TYR A 403 -24.22 -23.59 -30.59
C TYR A 403 -25.47 -23.51 -29.74
N TYR A 404 -26.40 -22.67 -30.17
CA TYR A 404 -27.76 -22.55 -29.67
C TYR A 404 -28.67 -22.60 -30.89
N TYR A 405 -29.61 -23.55 -30.93
CA TYR A 405 -30.67 -23.53 -31.94
C TYR A 405 -32.04 -23.43 -31.32
N LEU A 406 -32.97 -22.85 -32.09
CA LEU A 406 -34.38 -22.72 -31.78
C LEU A 406 -35.19 -23.06 -33.03
N VAL A 407 -36.16 -23.98 -32.89
CA VAL A 407 -37.06 -24.39 -33.97
C VAL A 407 -38.44 -23.78 -33.72
N LEU A 408 -38.94 -23.02 -34.69
CA LEU A 408 -40.24 -22.37 -34.66
C LEU A 408 -41.09 -22.83 -35.83
N ALA A 409 -42.41 -22.73 -35.71
CA ALA A 409 -43.29 -22.92 -36.87
C ALA A 409 -42.95 -21.87 -37.93
N ALA A 410 -43.04 -22.21 -39.21
CA ALA A 410 -42.63 -21.30 -40.29
C ALA A 410 -43.44 -19.99 -40.35
N ALA A 411 -44.62 -19.96 -39.72
CA ALA A 411 -45.46 -18.77 -39.60
C ALA A 411 -45.09 -17.86 -38.43
N ASP A 412 -44.24 -18.32 -37.50
CA ASP A 412 -43.82 -17.54 -36.34
C ASP A 412 -42.79 -16.47 -36.73
N VAL A 413 -42.71 -15.42 -35.92
CA VAL A 413 -41.73 -14.34 -36.12
C VAL A 413 -40.31 -14.87 -35.87
N ALA A 414 -39.39 -14.54 -36.77
CA ALA A 414 -37.98 -14.90 -36.63
C ALA A 414 -37.40 -14.36 -35.30
N PRO A 415 -36.70 -15.18 -34.51
CA PRO A 415 -36.09 -14.77 -33.26
C PRO A 415 -34.81 -13.96 -33.54
N ASP A 416 -34.40 -13.12 -32.60
CA ASP A 416 -33.06 -12.53 -32.60
C ASP A 416 -32.04 -13.47 -31.92
N ALA A 417 -30.74 -13.13 -32.03
CA ALA A 417 -29.67 -13.96 -31.48
C ALA A 417 -29.77 -14.11 -29.95
N THR A 418 -30.24 -13.06 -29.26
CA THR A 418 -30.46 -13.08 -27.81
C THR A 418 -31.53 -14.09 -27.44
N ALA A 419 -32.67 -14.09 -28.15
CA ALA A 419 -33.77 -15.03 -27.94
C ALA A 419 -33.36 -16.47 -28.24
N ILE A 420 -32.55 -16.71 -29.28
CA ILE A 420 -32.00 -18.04 -29.58
C ILE A 420 -31.11 -18.52 -28.43
N LYS A 421 -30.19 -17.69 -27.93
CA LYS A 421 -29.32 -18.03 -26.79
C LYS A 421 -30.09 -18.23 -25.48
N ALA A 422 -31.12 -17.43 -25.28
CA ALA A 422 -31.97 -17.44 -24.11
C ALA A 422 -32.91 -18.66 -24.07
N GLN A 423 -33.13 -19.32 -25.22
CA GLN A 423 -33.91 -20.55 -25.32
C GLN A 423 -35.36 -20.40 -24.80
N VAL A 424 -35.94 -19.21 -24.98
CA VAL A 424 -37.15 -18.75 -24.28
C VAL A 424 -38.44 -19.38 -24.82
N SER A 425 -38.55 -19.55 -26.14
CA SER A 425 -39.76 -20.08 -26.78
C SER A 425 -39.45 -20.73 -28.12
N GLY A 426 -39.47 -22.05 -28.19
CA GLY A 426 -39.41 -22.81 -29.43
C GLY A 426 -39.82 -24.25 -29.21
N LEU A 427 -40.33 -24.88 -30.27
CA LEU A 427 -40.88 -26.24 -30.22
C LEU A 427 -39.77 -27.28 -29.96
N ALA A 428 -38.59 -27.04 -30.52
CA ALA A 428 -37.38 -27.78 -30.19
C ALA A 428 -36.22 -26.81 -29.97
N LYS A 429 -35.37 -27.12 -28.99
CA LYS A 429 -34.24 -26.30 -28.56
C LYS A 429 -33.09 -27.15 -28.04
N SER A 430 -31.86 -26.70 -28.28
CA SER A 430 -30.66 -27.32 -27.69
C SER A 430 -29.51 -26.35 -27.62
N THR A 431 -28.62 -26.63 -26.66
CA THR A 431 -27.30 -26.01 -26.51
C THR A 431 -26.27 -27.12 -26.42
N SER A 432 -25.21 -27.08 -27.23
CA SER A 432 -24.08 -28.00 -27.10
C SER A 432 -22.81 -27.42 -27.70
N ALA A 433 -21.68 -28.02 -27.35
CA ALA A 433 -20.40 -27.66 -27.94
C ALA A 433 -20.39 -27.95 -29.45
N THR A 434 -19.74 -27.07 -30.20
CA THR A 434 -19.36 -27.25 -31.61
C THR A 434 -17.88 -27.53 -31.69
N THR A 435 -17.50 -28.30 -32.70
CA THR A 435 -16.12 -28.29 -33.20
C THR A 435 -16.01 -27.37 -34.40
N MET A 436 -14.85 -26.76 -34.59
CA MET A 436 -14.52 -26.06 -35.84
C MET A 436 -14.78 -26.96 -37.05
N GLY A 437 -15.44 -26.43 -38.09
CA GLY A 437 -15.92 -27.21 -39.22
C GLY A 437 -17.37 -27.69 -39.05
N ALA A 438 -17.71 -28.84 -39.62
CA ALA A 438 -19.08 -29.32 -39.78
C ALA A 438 -19.70 -29.87 -38.47
N ASN A 439 -20.98 -29.56 -38.24
CA ASN A 439 -21.78 -29.97 -37.09
C ASN A 439 -23.20 -30.37 -37.58
N SER A 440 -23.79 -31.41 -36.96
CA SER A 440 -25.07 -31.99 -37.39
C SER A 440 -26.01 -32.36 -36.23
N PRO A 441 -26.53 -31.40 -35.43
CA PRO A 441 -27.49 -31.70 -34.37
C PRO A 441 -28.80 -32.30 -34.87
N VAL A 442 -29.35 -33.22 -34.08
CA VAL A 442 -30.65 -33.86 -34.34
C VAL A 442 -31.76 -33.12 -33.57
N ILE A 443 -32.82 -32.78 -34.28
CA ILE A 443 -34.04 -32.14 -33.79
C ILE A 443 -35.12 -33.22 -33.68
N THR A 444 -35.83 -33.25 -32.55
CA THR A 444 -36.93 -34.19 -32.25
C THR A 444 -38.09 -33.46 -31.55
N GLY A 445 -39.27 -34.11 -31.47
CA GLY A 445 -40.43 -33.59 -30.73
C GLY A 445 -41.30 -32.60 -31.52
N LEU A 446 -41.25 -32.67 -32.86
CA LEU A 446 -42.05 -31.85 -33.76
C LEU A 446 -43.37 -32.55 -34.13
N LEU A 447 -44.33 -31.77 -34.65
CA LEU A 447 -45.57 -32.31 -35.19
C LEU A 447 -45.36 -32.76 -36.64
N PRO A 448 -46.05 -33.82 -37.11
CA PRO A 448 -46.01 -34.25 -38.51
C PRO A 448 -46.67 -33.24 -39.44
N GLU A 449 -46.32 -33.30 -40.73
CA GLU A 449 -46.84 -32.45 -41.82
C GLU A 449 -46.83 -30.94 -41.52
N THR A 450 -45.84 -30.46 -40.77
CA THR A 450 -45.76 -29.08 -40.30
C THR A 450 -44.51 -28.39 -40.82
N ASP A 451 -44.66 -27.16 -41.31
CA ASP A 451 -43.55 -26.32 -41.77
C ASP A 451 -42.82 -25.68 -40.58
N TYR A 452 -41.50 -25.82 -40.55
CA TYR A 452 -40.61 -25.30 -39.50
C TYR A 452 -39.43 -24.52 -40.07
N ILE A 453 -38.90 -23.61 -39.26
CA ILE A 453 -37.61 -22.96 -39.47
C ILE A 453 -36.75 -23.16 -38.21
N ALA A 454 -35.57 -23.74 -38.39
CA ALA A 454 -34.55 -23.84 -37.37
C ALA A 454 -33.58 -22.66 -37.49
N TYR A 455 -33.45 -21.86 -36.44
CA TYR A 455 -32.51 -20.74 -36.33
C TYR A 455 -31.35 -21.15 -35.43
N ILE A 456 -30.12 -20.78 -35.78
CA ILE A 456 -28.92 -21.16 -35.04
C ILE A 456 -27.92 -20.02 -34.94
N VAL A 457 -27.27 -19.92 -33.78
CA VAL A 457 -26.10 -19.08 -33.53
C VAL A 457 -25.02 -19.89 -32.82
N VAL A 458 -23.77 -19.51 -33.00
CA VAL A 458 -22.63 -20.06 -32.24
C VAL A 458 -21.98 -18.93 -31.45
N THR A 459 -21.71 -19.20 -30.17
CA THR A 459 -20.90 -18.32 -29.31
C THR A 459 -19.55 -18.98 -29.06
N ASP A 460 -18.45 -18.29 -29.33
CA ASP A 460 -17.10 -18.80 -29.04
C ASP A 460 -16.81 -18.85 -27.51
N GLY A 461 -15.58 -19.25 -27.15
CA GLY A 461 -15.13 -19.26 -25.75
C GLY A 461 -14.90 -17.88 -25.13
N SER A 462 -14.82 -16.83 -25.95
CA SER A 462 -14.60 -15.43 -25.58
C SER A 462 -15.91 -14.65 -25.40
N GLY A 463 -17.04 -15.24 -25.82
CA GLY A 463 -18.39 -14.70 -25.73
C GLY A 463 -18.89 -14.02 -27.01
N ASN A 464 -18.11 -13.97 -28.10
CA ASN A 464 -18.57 -13.37 -29.35
C ASN A 464 -19.58 -14.32 -30.01
N THR A 465 -20.68 -13.76 -30.52
CA THR A 465 -21.79 -14.54 -31.10
C THR A 465 -21.88 -14.30 -32.59
N SER A 466 -22.01 -15.36 -33.37
CA SER A 466 -22.20 -15.31 -34.82
C SER A 466 -23.48 -14.58 -35.22
N ASP A 467 -23.56 -14.19 -36.49
CA ASP A 467 -24.85 -13.91 -37.13
C ASP A 467 -25.74 -15.16 -37.13
N ILE A 468 -27.05 -14.96 -37.23
CA ILE A 468 -28.04 -16.04 -37.25
C ILE A 468 -27.98 -16.74 -38.61
N SER A 469 -27.83 -18.06 -38.59
CA SER A 469 -28.07 -18.92 -39.75
C SER A 469 -29.39 -19.67 -39.57
N SER A 470 -30.04 -20.09 -40.65
CA SER A 470 -31.33 -20.79 -40.55
C SER A 470 -31.57 -21.81 -41.65
N ALA A 471 -32.41 -22.81 -41.37
CA ALA A 471 -32.83 -23.83 -42.32
C ALA A 471 -34.34 -24.09 -42.21
N SER A 472 -35.03 -24.13 -43.34
CA SER A 472 -36.47 -24.42 -43.42
C SER A 472 -36.71 -25.87 -43.85
N PHE A 473 -37.71 -26.53 -43.26
CA PHE A 473 -38.10 -27.90 -43.60
C PHE A 473 -39.57 -28.17 -43.23
N THR A 474 -40.14 -29.21 -43.84
CA THR A 474 -41.51 -29.70 -43.55
C THR A 474 -41.40 -31.14 -43.05
N THR A 475 -41.91 -31.44 -41.86
CA THR A 475 -41.97 -32.82 -41.35
C THR A 475 -42.88 -33.68 -42.22
N VAL A 476 -42.59 -34.97 -42.31
CA VAL A 476 -43.42 -35.89 -43.12
C VAL A 476 -44.65 -36.36 -42.35
N ALA A 477 -45.60 -36.99 -43.05
CA ALA A 477 -46.78 -37.59 -42.43
C ALA A 477 -46.41 -38.66 -41.39
N ASP A 478 -47.13 -38.68 -40.28
CA ASP A 478 -47.08 -39.81 -39.36
C ASP A 478 -47.97 -40.94 -39.88
N VAL A 479 -47.33 -42.06 -40.20
CA VAL A 479 -47.98 -43.26 -40.75
C VAL A 479 -47.83 -44.47 -39.84
N ILE A 480 -47.26 -44.27 -38.64
CA ILE A 480 -47.04 -45.35 -37.68
C ILE A 480 -48.25 -45.42 -36.78
N ALA A 481 -48.87 -46.60 -36.68
CA ALA A 481 -49.99 -46.81 -35.78
C ALA A 481 -49.53 -47.15 -34.35
N PRO A 482 -50.34 -46.84 -33.32
CA PRO A 482 -50.01 -47.19 -31.96
C PRO A 482 -49.91 -48.71 -31.81
N THR A 483 -49.07 -49.16 -30.88
CA THR A 483 -49.02 -50.57 -30.48
C THR A 483 -49.45 -50.72 -29.04
N ILE A 484 -50.28 -51.72 -28.77
CA ILE A 484 -50.72 -52.09 -27.42
C ILE A 484 -49.92 -53.31 -26.97
N THR A 485 -49.28 -53.22 -25.81
CA THR A 485 -48.51 -54.30 -25.21
C THR A 485 -48.84 -54.47 -23.72
N SER A 486 -48.35 -55.54 -23.10
CA SER A 486 -48.44 -55.77 -21.65
C SER A 486 -49.85 -55.70 -21.07
N THR A 487 -50.81 -56.31 -21.77
CA THR A 487 -52.22 -56.28 -21.38
C THR A 487 -52.53 -57.26 -20.25
N SER A 488 -53.25 -56.81 -19.21
CA SER A 488 -53.65 -57.66 -18.09
C SER A 488 -54.95 -57.19 -17.43
N ALA A 489 -55.62 -58.11 -16.74
CA ALA A 489 -56.76 -57.85 -15.89
C ALA A 489 -56.37 -58.07 -14.42
N THR A 490 -56.63 -57.10 -13.55
CA THR A 490 -56.29 -57.10 -12.13
C THR A 490 -57.48 -56.64 -11.28
N SER A 491 -57.43 -56.85 -9.96
CA SER A 491 -58.52 -56.46 -9.04
C SER A 491 -59.88 -57.03 -9.45
N ILE A 492 -59.91 -58.32 -9.82
CA ILE A 492 -61.11 -59.00 -10.30
C ILE A 492 -62.07 -59.28 -9.14
N GLN A 493 -63.24 -58.64 -9.16
CA GLN A 493 -64.28 -58.78 -8.14
C GLN A 493 -65.55 -59.37 -8.75
N SER A 494 -66.63 -59.44 -7.97
CA SER A 494 -67.90 -60.03 -8.40
C SER A 494 -68.67 -59.21 -9.42
N SER A 495 -68.36 -57.91 -9.58
CA SER A 495 -69.00 -57.05 -10.58
C SER A 495 -68.07 -55.99 -11.18
N SER A 496 -66.76 -56.06 -10.94
CA SER A 496 -65.79 -55.08 -11.43
C SER A 496 -64.41 -55.67 -11.71
N ILE A 497 -63.65 -54.98 -12.56
CA ILE A 497 -62.30 -55.33 -12.97
C ILE A 497 -61.45 -54.07 -13.15
N LYS A 498 -60.12 -54.18 -13.07
CA LYS A 498 -59.18 -53.17 -13.55
C LYS A 498 -58.35 -53.72 -14.73
N LEU A 499 -58.51 -53.12 -15.91
CA LEU A 499 -57.73 -53.45 -17.11
C LEU A 499 -56.45 -52.59 -17.14
N ASN A 500 -55.32 -53.19 -17.48
CA ASN A 500 -54.03 -52.51 -17.65
C ASN A 500 -53.43 -52.83 -19.02
N PHE A 501 -52.76 -51.87 -19.65
CA PHE A 501 -52.06 -52.02 -20.93
C PHE A 501 -50.96 -50.97 -21.07
N THR A 502 -50.05 -51.15 -22.03
CA THR A 502 -49.01 -50.16 -22.39
C THR A 502 -49.19 -49.73 -23.84
N SER A 503 -49.15 -48.43 -24.12
CA SER A 503 -49.20 -47.87 -25.48
C SER A 503 -47.82 -47.40 -25.92
N SER A 504 -47.45 -47.57 -27.19
CA SER A 504 -46.21 -46.98 -27.73
C SER A 504 -46.28 -45.45 -27.86
N GLU A 505 -47.47 -44.89 -28.03
CA GLU A 505 -47.69 -43.45 -28.25
C GLU A 505 -49.01 -42.99 -27.62
N PRO A 506 -49.19 -41.69 -27.36
CA PRO A 506 -50.46 -41.19 -26.83
C PRO A 506 -51.57 -41.29 -27.90
N GLY A 507 -52.81 -41.42 -27.45
CA GLY A 507 -53.96 -41.53 -28.36
C GLY A 507 -55.28 -41.56 -27.62
N THR A 508 -56.33 -42.00 -28.29
CA THR A 508 -57.62 -42.32 -27.69
C THR A 508 -57.80 -43.82 -27.71
N TYR A 509 -57.92 -44.43 -26.52
CA TYR A 509 -58.25 -45.84 -26.43
C TYR A 509 -59.77 -46.04 -26.44
N PHE A 510 -60.18 -47.13 -27.07
CA PHE A 510 -61.57 -47.60 -27.11
C PHE A 510 -61.57 -49.02 -26.56
N TYR A 511 -62.42 -49.31 -25.57
CA TYR A 511 -62.63 -50.68 -25.11
C TYR A 511 -64.09 -51.09 -25.18
N VAL A 512 -64.30 -52.37 -25.48
CA VAL A 512 -65.58 -53.06 -25.40
C VAL A 512 -65.39 -54.39 -24.67
N ILE A 513 -66.32 -54.74 -23.79
CA ILE A 513 -66.33 -56.02 -23.06
C ILE A 513 -67.52 -56.84 -23.52
N TYR A 514 -67.24 -58.05 -23.98
CA TYR A 514 -68.22 -59.04 -24.40
C TYR A 514 -68.09 -60.31 -23.56
N SER A 515 -69.13 -61.14 -23.55
CA SER A 515 -69.03 -62.47 -22.96
C SER A 515 -67.99 -63.29 -23.73
N SER A 516 -67.28 -64.19 -23.05
CA SER A 516 -66.25 -65.02 -23.70
C SER A 516 -66.78 -66.00 -24.75
N VAL A 517 -68.10 -66.07 -24.93
CA VAL A 517 -68.79 -66.89 -25.94
C VAL A 517 -69.31 -66.08 -27.13
N ASP A 518 -69.22 -64.75 -27.07
CA ASP A 518 -69.59 -63.86 -28.17
C ASP A 518 -68.49 -63.85 -29.26
N GLU A 519 -68.86 -63.56 -30.50
CA GLU A 519 -67.89 -63.40 -31.59
C GLU A 519 -66.98 -62.17 -31.36
N GLU A 520 -65.73 -62.26 -31.81
CA GLU A 520 -64.77 -61.15 -31.71
C GLU A 520 -65.25 -59.93 -32.52
N PRO A 521 -65.35 -58.74 -31.90
CA PRO A 521 -65.79 -57.53 -32.59
C PRO A 521 -64.72 -57.05 -33.58
N SER A 522 -65.15 -56.49 -34.71
CA SER A 522 -64.25 -55.81 -35.64
C SER A 522 -63.68 -54.52 -35.03
N ILE A 523 -62.53 -54.04 -35.52
CA ILE A 523 -61.95 -52.75 -35.08
C ILE A 523 -62.97 -51.60 -35.20
N GLU A 524 -63.76 -51.58 -36.26
CA GLU A 524 -64.80 -50.55 -36.45
C GLU A 524 -65.90 -50.66 -35.38
N THR A 525 -66.31 -51.87 -35.02
CA THR A 525 -67.26 -52.13 -33.93
C THR A 525 -66.72 -51.67 -32.58
N ILE A 526 -65.41 -51.83 -32.33
CA ILE A 526 -64.76 -51.34 -31.11
C ILE A 526 -64.77 -49.79 -31.10
N LYS A 527 -64.52 -49.12 -32.23
CA LYS A 527 -64.60 -47.64 -32.35
C LYS A 527 -66.01 -47.11 -32.11
N GLU A 528 -67.01 -47.74 -32.71
CA GLU A 528 -68.43 -47.37 -32.58
C GLU A 528 -69.05 -47.76 -31.22
N GLN A 529 -68.34 -48.59 -30.44
CA GLN A 529 -68.76 -49.13 -29.15
C GLN A 529 -70.02 -50.01 -29.15
N GLY A 530 -70.58 -50.41 -30.30
CA GLY A 530 -71.67 -51.41 -30.50
C GLY A 530 -72.67 -51.68 -29.35
N GLU A 531 -73.09 -52.94 -29.19
CA GLU A 531 -73.99 -53.44 -28.09
C GLU A 531 -73.20 -54.12 -26.96
N ALA A 532 -71.98 -53.64 -26.68
CA ALA A 532 -71.09 -54.25 -25.68
C ALA A 532 -71.63 -54.12 -24.24
N LEU A 533 -71.33 -55.10 -23.40
CA LEU A 533 -71.79 -55.17 -22.00
C LEU A 533 -71.17 -54.09 -21.12
N ALA A 534 -69.92 -53.70 -21.42
CA ALA A 534 -69.30 -52.51 -20.89
C ALA A 534 -68.40 -51.88 -21.96
N LYS A 535 -68.39 -50.54 -22.04
CA LYS A 535 -67.66 -49.79 -23.06
C LYS A 535 -67.30 -48.39 -22.60
N ALA A 536 -66.14 -47.89 -23.01
CA ALA A 536 -65.81 -46.47 -22.88
C ALA A 536 -64.68 -46.07 -23.84
N THR A 537 -64.56 -44.75 -24.01
CA THR A 537 -63.44 -44.08 -24.68
C THR A 537 -62.74 -43.17 -23.69
N SER A 538 -61.42 -43.14 -23.71
CA SER A 538 -60.65 -42.14 -22.96
C SER A 538 -59.26 -41.97 -23.58
N SER A 539 -58.54 -40.94 -23.14
CA SER A 539 -57.16 -40.70 -23.58
C SER A 539 -56.22 -41.78 -23.06
N ALA A 540 -55.40 -42.33 -23.95
CA ALA A 540 -54.23 -43.13 -23.66
C ALA A 540 -53.00 -42.22 -23.57
N VAL A 541 -52.15 -42.46 -22.57
CA VAL A 541 -50.78 -41.92 -22.56
C VAL A 541 -49.82 -42.90 -23.23
N SER A 542 -48.71 -42.41 -23.78
CA SER A 542 -47.59 -43.30 -24.08
C SER A 542 -47.08 -43.93 -22.78
N GLY A 543 -46.80 -45.23 -22.79
CA GLY A 543 -46.50 -46.00 -21.59
C GLY A 543 -47.74 -46.62 -20.94
N ILE A 544 -47.71 -46.76 -19.61
CA ILE A 544 -48.68 -47.58 -18.85
C ILE A 544 -50.02 -46.84 -18.70
N ASN A 545 -51.10 -47.56 -18.99
CA ASN A 545 -52.48 -47.13 -18.85
C ASN A 545 -53.24 -48.13 -17.98
N SER A 546 -54.18 -47.64 -17.17
CA SER A 546 -55.06 -48.50 -16.38
C SER A 546 -56.46 -47.90 -16.22
N LEU A 547 -57.50 -48.74 -16.28
CA LEU A 547 -58.88 -48.30 -16.15
C LEU A 547 -59.72 -49.32 -15.37
N SER A 548 -60.73 -48.86 -14.66
CA SER A 548 -61.66 -49.71 -13.91
C SER A 548 -63.00 -49.82 -14.63
N VAL A 549 -63.55 -51.03 -14.68
CA VAL A 549 -64.85 -51.34 -15.27
C VAL A 549 -65.75 -51.96 -14.20
N THR A 550 -67.00 -51.52 -14.13
CA THR A 550 -68.01 -51.96 -13.15
C THR A 550 -69.30 -52.39 -13.85
N GLY A 551 -70.18 -53.12 -13.16
CA GLY A 551 -71.48 -53.53 -13.70
C GLY A 551 -71.47 -54.90 -14.40
N LEU A 552 -70.44 -55.71 -14.16
CA LEU A 552 -70.34 -57.06 -14.72
C LEU A 552 -71.13 -58.06 -13.88
N THR A 553 -71.61 -59.14 -14.52
CA THR A 553 -72.26 -60.25 -13.80
C THR A 553 -71.22 -61.12 -13.11
N LEU A 554 -71.56 -61.65 -11.93
CA LEU A 554 -70.71 -62.56 -11.14
C LEU A 554 -70.47 -63.90 -11.86
N GLU A 555 -69.33 -64.54 -11.56
CA GLU A 555 -68.93 -65.86 -12.09
C GLU A 555 -69.02 -66.01 -13.62
N THR A 556 -68.85 -64.91 -14.35
CA THR A 556 -69.01 -64.87 -15.80
C THR A 556 -67.68 -64.58 -16.47
N SER A 557 -67.38 -65.33 -17.54
CA SER A 557 -66.17 -65.14 -18.34
C SER A 557 -66.40 -64.09 -19.43
N TYR A 558 -65.44 -63.18 -19.56
CA TYR A 558 -65.48 -62.02 -20.43
C TYR A 558 -64.18 -61.90 -21.23
N ILE A 559 -64.25 -61.23 -22.37
CA ILE A 559 -63.09 -60.73 -23.11
C ILE A 559 -63.28 -59.23 -23.34
N ALA A 560 -62.29 -58.44 -22.90
CA ALA A 560 -62.20 -57.03 -23.22
C ALA A 560 -61.32 -56.82 -24.46
N TYR A 561 -61.84 -56.18 -25.50
CA TYR A 561 -61.10 -55.81 -26.70
C TYR A 561 -60.78 -54.32 -26.66
N LEU A 562 -59.50 -53.99 -26.89
CA LEU A 562 -58.95 -52.64 -26.79
C LEU A 562 -58.24 -52.26 -28.09
N ILE A 563 -58.46 -51.04 -28.57
CA ILE A 563 -57.68 -50.39 -29.62
C ILE A 563 -57.26 -49.00 -29.15
N ILE A 564 -56.21 -48.45 -29.77
CA ILE A 564 -55.79 -47.06 -29.60
C ILE A 564 -55.75 -46.42 -30.98
N VAL A 565 -56.34 -45.23 -31.10
CA VAL A 565 -56.23 -44.37 -32.27
C VAL A 565 -55.37 -43.18 -31.89
N ASP A 566 -54.27 -42.91 -32.58
CA ASP A 566 -53.44 -41.74 -32.31
C ASP A 566 -54.15 -40.42 -32.69
N GLY A 567 -53.48 -39.28 -32.52
CA GLY A 567 -54.02 -37.97 -32.91
C GLY A 567 -54.17 -37.76 -34.41
N THR A 568 -53.52 -38.59 -35.25
CA THR A 568 -53.53 -38.47 -36.72
C THR A 568 -54.53 -39.43 -37.39
N GLY A 569 -55.13 -40.34 -36.61
CA GLY A 569 -56.11 -41.32 -37.05
C GLY A 569 -55.55 -42.73 -37.29
N ASN A 570 -54.24 -42.96 -37.12
CA ASN A 570 -53.64 -44.28 -37.20
C ASN A 570 -54.16 -45.15 -36.05
N THR A 571 -54.63 -46.36 -36.39
CA THR A 571 -55.32 -47.25 -35.43
C THR A 571 -54.48 -48.48 -35.14
N SER A 572 -54.29 -48.80 -33.87
CA SER A 572 -53.63 -50.02 -33.43
C SER A 572 -54.40 -51.27 -33.87
N THR A 573 -53.72 -52.41 -33.88
CA THR A 573 -54.42 -53.71 -33.86
C THR A 573 -55.25 -53.86 -32.58
N SER A 574 -56.30 -54.69 -32.60
CA SER A 574 -57.07 -55.03 -31.40
C SER A 574 -56.24 -55.88 -30.44
N SER A 575 -56.32 -55.57 -29.14
CA SER A 575 -55.73 -56.38 -28.07
C SER A 575 -56.83 -56.92 -27.17
N ALA A 576 -56.81 -58.23 -26.92
CA ALA A 576 -57.83 -58.92 -26.12
C ALA A 576 -57.33 -59.24 -24.71
N ILE A 577 -58.18 -59.05 -23.69
CA ILE A 577 -57.91 -59.35 -22.28
C ILE A 577 -59.03 -60.23 -21.75
N SER A 578 -58.73 -61.51 -21.51
CA SER A 578 -59.69 -62.47 -20.98
C SER A 578 -59.68 -62.49 -19.44
N PHE A 579 -60.86 -62.53 -18.82
CA PHE A 579 -61.00 -62.61 -17.36
C PHE A 579 -62.36 -63.20 -16.95
N THR A 580 -62.46 -63.69 -15.71
CA THR A 580 -63.72 -64.24 -15.14
C THR A 580 -64.01 -63.55 -13.80
N THR A 581 -65.20 -62.98 -13.64
CA THR A 581 -65.61 -62.30 -12.40
C THR A 581 -65.76 -63.28 -11.24
N SER A 582 -65.47 -62.83 -10.02
CA SER A 582 -65.45 -63.68 -8.83
C SER A 582 -66.86 -63.93 -8.25
N ALA A 583 -67.03 -64.97 -7.43
CA ALA A 583 -68.24 -65.16 -6.63
C ALA A 583 -68.41 -64.03 -5.59
N VAL A 584 -69.63 -63.79 -5.09
CA VAL A 584 -69.86 -62.85 -3.98
C VAL A 584 -69.21 -63.40 -2.71
N VAL A 585 -68.29 -62.63 -2.11
CA VAL A 585 -67.69 -62.97 -0.81
C VAL A 585 -68.71 -62.71 0.29
N VAL A 586 -69.18 -63.77 0.97
CA VAL A 586 -69.97 -63.66 2.21
C VAL A 586 -69.01 -63.67 3.40
N GLU A 587 -68.90 -62.57 4.13
CA GLU A 587 -68.09 -62.46 5.34
C GLU A 587 -68.78 -63.14 6.54
N PRO A 588 -68.08 -63.92 7.40
CA PRO A 588 -68.70 -64.61 8.53
C PRO A 588 -68.99 -63.67 9.74
N PRO A 589 -70.06 -63.91 10.53
CA PRO A 589 -70.49 -63.02 11.61
C PRO A 589 -69.62 -63.08 12.88
N PRO A 590 -69.56 -62.02 13.69
CA PRO A 590 -68.72 -61.94 14.89
C PRO A 590 -69.24 -62.83 16.05
N PRO A 591 -68.36 -63.42 16.88
CA PRO A 591 -68.75 -64.31 17.98
C PRO A 591 -69.22 -63.56 19.26
N PRO A 592 -70.10 -64.17 20.09
CA PRO A 592 -70.71 -63.56 21.29
C PRO A 592 -69.79 -63.57 22.54
N PRO A 593 -70.09 -62.74 23.57
CA PRO A 593 -69.19 -62.51 24.71
C PRO A 593 -69.21 -63.62 25.78
N PRO A 594 -68.07 -63.98 26.41
CA PRO A 594 -68.05 -64.90 27.56
C PRO A 594 -68.15 -64.21 28.94
N VAL A 595 -68.79 -64.92 29.86
CA VAL A 595 -69.01 -64.62 31.29
C VAL A 595 -67.77 -64.90 32.15
N VAL A 596 -67.61 -64.10 33.22
CA VAL A 596 -66.48 -64.02 34.17
C VAL A 596 -66.32 -65.25 35.08
N VAL A 597 -65.09 -65.77 35.21
CA VAL A 597 -64.57 -66.40 36.44
C VAL A 597 -63.12 -65.93 36.64
N GLU A 598 -62.85 -65.25 37.75
CA GLU A 598 -61.52 -64.73 38.09
C GLU A 598 -60.55 -65.84 38.53
N THR A 599 -59.35 -65.87 37.94
CA THR A 599 -58.13 -66.35 38.62
C THR A 599 -57.02 -65.31 38.45
N LYS A 600 -56.31 -65.07 39.56
CA LYS A 600 -55.37 -63.96 39.77
C LYS A 600 -54.09 -64.06 38.92
N SER A 601 -53.68 -62.90 38.42
CA SER A 601 -52.30 -62.44 38.18
C SER A 601 -51.42 -63.24 37.20
N VAL A 602 -51.06 -62.65 36.05
CA VAL A 602 -49.73 -62.07 35.75
C VAL A 602 -49.84 -61.40 34.37
N LYS A 603 -49.42 -60.13 34.28
CA LYS A 603 -49.47 -59.33 33.05
C LYS A 603 -48.40 -59.83 32.07
N VAL A 604 -48.76 -60.68 31.12
CA VAL A 604 -47.86 -61.15 30.06
C VAL A 604 -48.39 -60.69 28.70
N ARG A 605 -47.66 -59.73 28.12
CA ARG A 605 -47.74 -59.38 26.69
C ARG A 605 -47.30 -60.60 25.88
N THR A 606 -48.12 -61.05 24.95
CA THR A 606 -47.67 -62.00 23.93
C THR A 606 -46.78 -61.31 22.87
N PRO A 607 -45.84 -62.04 22.28
CA PRO A 607 -44.54 -61.51 21.85
C PRO A 607 -44.53 -61.09 20.38
N ARG A 608 -43.67 -60.11 20.08
CA ARG A 608 -43.24 -59.74 18.72
C ARG A 608 -42.67 -60.96 17.98
N PRO A 609 -42.98 -61.17 16.68
CA PRO A 609 -42.23 -62.11 15.87
C PRO A 609 -40.79 -61.62 15.65
N ILE A 610 -39.94 -62.62 15.54
CA ILE A 610 -38.49 -62.60 15.67
C ILE A 610 -37.78 -62.05 14.42
N ILE A 611 -36.82 -61.19 14.72
CA ILE A 611 -35.62 -60.74 14.00
C ILE A 611 -35.14 -61.71 12.91
N VAL A 612 -35.07 -61.23 11.66
CA VAL A 612 -34.14 -61.77 10.65
C VAL A 612 -32.81 -61.02 10.81
N VAL A 613 -31.75 -61.80 10.95
CA VAL A 613 -30.38 -61.38 11.22
C VAL A 613 -29.67 -61.14 9.89
N GLU A 614 -29.17 -59.92 9.65
CA GLU A 614 -28.02 -59.73 8.75
C GLU A 614 -26.71 -59.77 9.57
N ALA A 615 -25.62 -60.17 8.91
CA ALA A 615 -24.39 -60.66 9.54
C ALA A 615 -23.70 -59.64 10.46
N PRO A 616 -23.07 -60.08 11.58
CA PRO A 616 -22.36 -59.20 12.49
C PRO A 616 -21.10 -58.60 11.86
N VAL A 617 -20.96 -57.28 11.91
CA VAL A 617 -19.72 -56.58 11.56
C VAL A 617 -18.86 -56.48 12.84
N THR A 618 -17.61 -56.96 12.75
CA THR A 618 -16.66 -56.90 13.85
C THR A 618 -15.68 -55.75 13.62
N ILE A 619 -15.58 -54.82 14.56
CA ILE A 619 -14.56 -53.78 14.58
C ILE A 619 -13.89 -53.81 15.96
N ALA A 620 -12.57 -54.01 15.98
CA ALA A 620 -11.72 -53.98 17.18
C ALA A 620 -12.21 -54.85 18.35
N ASP A 621 -12.39 -56.16 18.09
CA ASP A 621 -12.68 -57.22 19.08
C ASP A 621 -13.90 -56.99 19.99
N LYS A 622 -14.88 -56.22 19.53
CA LYS A 622 -16.21 -56.13 20.14
C LYS A 622 -17.30 -56.43 19.12
N THR A 623 -18.14 -57.42 19.43
CA THR A 623 -19.34 -57.75 18.64
C THR A 623 -20.44 -56.74 18.98
N ILE A 624 -20.79 -55.86 18.04
CA ILE A 624 -21.86 -54.88 18.23
C ILE A 624 -23.12 -55.39 17.52
N VAL A 625 -24.16 -55.64 18.29
CA VAL A 625 -25.50 -55.99 17.79
C VAL A 625 -26.35 -54.73 17.90
N PHE A 626 -26.76 -54.16 16.77
CA PHE A 626 -27.63 -53.00 16.74
C PHE A 626 -29.10 -53.45 16.75
N VAL A 627 -29.90 -52.91 17.68
CA VAL A 627 -31.35 -53.11 17.74
C VAL A 627 -32.01 -51.75 17.51
N TYR A 628 -32.74 -51.60 16.41
CA TYR A 628 -33.49 -50.39 16.08
C TYR A 628 -35.01 -50.65 16.06
N ASP A 629 -35.77 -49.61 16.42
CA ASP A 629 -37.23 -49.56 16.35
C ASP A 629 -37.71 -49.33 14.90
N ALA A 630 -38.84 -49.91 14.51
CA ALA A 630 -39.36 -49.98 13.13
C ALA A 630 -39.66 -48.61 12.49
N ASN A 631 -39.71 -47.53 13.29
CA ASN A 631 -39.89 -46.17 12.79
C ASN A 631 -38.58 -45.50 12.32
N ALA A 632 -37.41 -46.06 12.62
CA ALA A 632 -36.12 -45.49 12.18
C ALA A 632 -35.73 -45.92 10.76
N LEU A 633 -36.23 -47.07 10.28
CA LEU A 633 -35.90 -47.58 8.93
C LEU A 633 -36.67 -46.85 7.82
N GLY A 634 -37.91 -46.41 8.10
CA GLY A 634 -38.70 -45.59 7.16
C GLY A 634 -38.13 -44.19 6.94
N ASN A 635 -37.54 -43.57 7.98
CA ASN A 635 -36.95 -42.24 7.86
C ASN A 635 -35.58 -42.26 7.19
N VAL A 636 -34.76 -43.30 7.40
CA VAL A 636 -33.47 -43.44 6.70
C VAL A 636 -33.69 -43.73 5.22
N GLU A 637 -34.70 -44.52 4.86
CA GLU A 637 -35.02 -44.81 3.47
C GLU A 637 -35.72 -43.64 2.76
N ALA A 638 -36.57 -42.87 3.46
CA ALA A 638 -37.12 -41.62 2.94
C ALA A 638 -36.05 -40.54 2.75
N ILE A 639 -35.05 -40.47 3.65
CA ILE A 639 -33.90 -39.57 3.50
C ILE A 639 -32.97 -40.05 2.38
N ARG A 640 -32.79 -41.37 2.18
CA ARG A 640 -32.03 -41.94 1.06
C ARG A 640 -32.70 -41.65 -0.29
N ILE A 641 -34.02 -41.83 -0.37
CA ILE A 641 -34.82 -41.50 -1.56
C ILE A 641 -34.81 -39.98 -1.82
N ALA A 642 -34.93 -39.14 -0.78
CA ALA A 642 -34.85 -37.69 -0.93
C ALA A 642 -33.44 -37.19 -1.34
N LEU A 643 -32.37 -37.86 -0.88
CA LEU A 643 -30.98 -37.59 -1.32
C LEU A 643 -30.69 -38.12 -2.72
N GLU A 644 -31.35 -39.21 -3.15
CA GLU A 644 -31.31 -39.72 -4.53
C GLU A 644 -32.09 -38.80 -5.49
N GLU A 645 -33.26 -38.28 -5.09
CA GLU A 645 -34.03 -37.28 -5.85
C GLU A 645 -33.30 -35.92 -5.94
N LEU A 646 -32.58 -35.50 -4.90
CA LEU A 646 -31.73 -34.29 -4.93
C LEU A 646 -30.48 -34.46 -5.82
N ARG A 647 -30.01 -35.69 -6.04
CA ARG A 647 -28.86 -35.98 -6.92
C ARG A 647 -29.21 -35.80 -8.40
N ASP A 648 -30.49 -35.98 -8.75
CA ASP A 648 -31.03 -35.76 -10.10
C ASP A 648 -31.43 -34.28 -10.37
N PHE A 649 -31.29 -33.39 -9.39
CA PHE A 649 -31.47 -31.93 -9.56
C PHE A 649 -30.22 -31.17 -10.03
N ILE A 650 -29.07 -31.84 -10.09
CA ILE A 650 -27.79 -31.26 -10.54
C ILE A 650 -27.84 -30.77 -12.01
N PRO A 651 -28.62 -31.37 -12.95
CA PRO A 651 -28.76 -30.84 -14.31
C PRO A 651 -29.81 -29.72 -14.47
N ILE A 652 -30.82 -29.61 -13.59
CA ILE A 652 -31.92 -28.63 -13.73
C ILE A 652 -31.54 -27.25 -13.17
N ILE A 653 -30.60 -27.20 -12.22
CA ILE A 653 -29.99 -25.93 -11.76
C ILE A 653 -29.14 -25.29 -12.88
N ALA A 654 -28.74 -26.04 -13.91
CA ALA A 654 -27.98 -25.52 -15.04
C ALA A 654 -28.84 -24.82 -16.11
N GLU A 655 -30.16 -25.00 -16.13
CA GLU A 655 -31.02 -24.55 -17.23
C GLU A 655 -31.78 -23.22 -16.96
N SER A 656 -31.83 -22.74 -15.72
CA SER A 656 -32.52 -21.48 -15.35
C SER A 656 -31.61 -20.25 -15.33
N PHE A 657 -30.32 -20.40 -15.66
CA PHE A 657 -29.37 -19.30 -15.79
C PHE A 657 -28.84 -19.16 -17.23
N ASN A 658 -29.72 -18.82 -18.16
CA ASN A 658 -29.32 -18.26 -19.45
C ASN A 658 -30.39 -17.29 -19.97
N SER A 659 -30.37 -16.05 -19.47
CA SER A 659 -30.46 -14.83 -20.30
C SER A 659 -30.76 -13.61 -19.44
N GLU A 660 -30.14 -12.52 -19.85
CA GLU A 660 -30.11 -11.23 -19.19
C GLU A 660 -31.50 -10.61 -19.07
N THR A 661 -32.00 -10.51 -17.84
CA THR A 661 -32.20 -9.22 -17.13
C THR A 661 -33.20 -9.46 -16.00
N LEU A 662 -32.67 -9.77 -14.82
CA LEU A 662 -33.43 -9.67 -13.58
C LEU A 662 -32.58 -8.87 -12.59
N ASN A 663 -33.06 -7.66 -12.37
CA ASN A 663 -32.56 -6.68 -11.43
C ASN A 663 -32.88 -7.20 -10.01
N LEU A 664 -31.93 -7.92 -9.40
CA LEU A 664 -32.19 -8.65 -8.15
C LEU A 664 -31.18 -8.25 -7.08
N ASN A 665 -31.62 -7.28 -6.30
CA ASN A 665 -31.20 -7.12 -4.93
C ASN A 665 -31.72 -8.32 -4.13
N ASP A 666 -30.91 -8.76 -3.17
CA ASP A 666 -31.27 -9.51 -1.97
C ASP A 666 -31.43 -11.04 -2.07
N ASN A 667 -30.72 -11.71 -1.15
CA ASN A 667 -31.02 -13.04 -0.61
C ASN A 667 -32.46 -13.17 -0.07
N GLN A 668 -33.25 -12.09 -0.06
CA GLN A 668 -34.71 -12.16 0.08
C GLN A 668 -35.36 -12.79 -1.15
N VAL A 669 -34.83 -12.67 -2.38
CA VAL A 669 -35.55 -13.09 -3.58
C VAL A 669 -35.50 -14.60 -3.82
N ILE A 670 -34.42 -15.31 -3.50
CA ILE A 670 -34.39 -16.77 -3.63
C ILE A 670 -35.24 -17.43 -2.52
N SER A 671 -35.24 -16.86 -1.31
CA SER A 671 -36.13 -17.30 -0.23
C SER A 671 -37.59 -16.89 -0.44
N ASP A 672 -37.85 -15.69 -0.97
CA ASP A 672 -39.20 -15.18 -1.26
C ASP A 672 -39.79 -15.83 -2.50
N GLU A 673 -38.97 -16.19 -3.50
CA GLU A 673 -39.44 -16.93 -4.66
C GLU A 673 -39.65 -18.41 -4.33
N PHE A 674 -38.81 -19.00 -3.45
CA PHE A 674 -39.06 -20.32 -2.86
C PHE A 674 -40.33 -20.34 -1.99
N ILE A 675 -40.55 -19.30 -1.17
CA ILE A 675 -41.76 -19.13 -0.34
C ILE A 675 -42.99 -18.79 -1.21
N ARG A 676 -42.88 -17.98 -2.26
CA ARG A 676 -43.96 -17.69 -3.23
C ARG A 676 -44.35 -18.94 -4.01
N ILE A 677 -43.39 -19.74 -4.46
CA ILE A 677 -43.66 -21.01 -5.17
C ILE A 677 -44.34 -22.01 -4.22
N LEU A 678 -43.93 -22.09 -2.94
CA LEU A 678 -44.58 -22.92 -1.92
C LEU A 678 -46.00 -22.42 -1.57
N VAL A 679 -46.19 -21.11 -1.32
CA VAL A 679 -47.49 -20.50 -0.97
C VAL A 679 -48.46 -20.52 -2.15
N ALA A 680 -47.98 -20.42 -3.39
CA ALA A 680 -48.78 -20.51 -4.61
C ALA A 680 -49.23 -21.94 -4.95
N LYS A 681 -48.46 -22.97 -4.58
CA LYS A 681 -48.85 -24.39 -4.79
C LYS A 681 -49.64 -25.00 -3.63
N GLU A 682 -49.30 -24.67 -2.38
CA GLU A 682 -49.87 -25.32 -1.18
C GLU A 682 -50.90 -24.44 -0.45
N GLY A 683 -50.96 -23.14 -0.75
CA GLY A 683 -51.82 -22.16 -0.07
C GLY A 683 -51.22 -21.63 1.24
N ILE A 684 -51.46 -20.34 1.53
CA ILE A 684 -50.76 -19.60 2.61
C ILE A 684 -50.96 -20.20 4.01
N GLN A 685 -52.05 -20.94 4.25
CA GLN A 685 -52.31 -21.60 5.52
C GLN A 685 -51.56 -22.92 5.71
N ASN A 686 -51.28 -23.66 4.64
CA ASN A 686 -50.51 -24.91 4.73
C ASN A 686 -49.01 -24.62 4.88
N PHE A 687 -48.52 -23.54 4.25
CA PHE A 687 -47.16 -23.04 4.47
C PHE A 687 -46.92 -22.63 5.94
N MET A 688 -47.86 -21.87 6.52
CA MET A 688 -47.79 -21.51 7.94
C MET A 688 -47.88 -22.75 8.85
N THR A 689 -48.59 -23.80 8.45
CA THR A 689 -48.66 -25.07 9.18
C THR A 689 -47.35 -25.85 9.09
N LEU A 690 -46.71 -25.92 7.91
CA LEU A 690 -45.41 -26.58 7.70
C LEU A 690 -44.27 -25.91 8.48
N VAL A 691 -44.21 -24.58 8.46
CA VAL A 691 -43.23 -23.80 9.23
C VAL A 691 -43.51 -23.91 10.73
N SER A 692 -44.78 -23.96 11.12
CA SER A 692 -45.18 -24.20 12.51
C SER A 692 -44.87 -25.62 12.97
N ASP A 693 -44.91 -26.62 12.08
CA ASP A 693 -44.59 -28.03 12.37
C ASP A 693 -43.07 -28.26 12.44
N LEU A 694 -42.28 -27.58 11.61
CA LEU A 694 -40.81 -27.55 11.70
C LEU A 694 -40.33 -26.79 12.94
N GLN A 695 -41.00 -25.70 13.34
CA GLN A 695 -40.72 -25.01 14.59
C GLN A 695 -41.26 -25.73 15.83
N ARG A 696 -42.15 -26.73 15.68
CA ARG A 696 -42.71 -27.48 16.81
C ARG A 696 -41.91 -28.71 17.24
N ASN A 697 -40.98 -29.23 16.45
CA ASN A 697 -40.18 -30.40 16.82
C ASN A 697 -38.65 -30.22 16.64
N SER A 698 -38.09 -29.41 17.56
CA SER A 698 -36.82 -29.64 18.27
C SER A 698 -35.50 -29.80 17.47
N LEU A 699 -35.02 -28.74 16.84
CA LEU A 699 -33.57 -28.49 16.73
C LEU A 699 -33.25 -27.13 17.35
N ASN A 700 -32.49 -27.13 18.45
CA ASN A 700 -32.03 -25.88 19.06
C ASN A 700 -30.91 -25.27 18.18
N SER A 701 -30.64 -23.97 18.35
CA SER A 701 -29.61 -23.23 17.60
C SER A 701 -28.21 -23.84 17.70
N GLU A 702 -27.94 -24.63 18.73
CA GLU A 702 -26.68 -25.32 18.94
C GLU A 702 -26.51 -26.53 18.00
N ASP A 703 -27.59 -27.26 17.74
CA ASP A 703 -27.59 -28.43 16.85
C ASP A 703 -27.47 -28.04 15.38
N TYR A 704 -28.04 -26.88 15.00
CA TYR A 704 -27.84 -26.27 13.68
C TYR A 704 -26.37 -25.90 13.43
N ILE A 705 -25.72 -25.24 14.41
CA ILE A 705 -24.32 -24.82 14.29
C ILE A 705 -23.38 -26.05 14.26
N LYS A 706 -23.68 -27.10 15.03
CA LYS A 706 -22.93 -28.37 15.00
C LYS A 706 -23.10 -29.10 13.66
N ALA A 707 -24.31 -29.15 13.11
CA ALA A 707 -24.56 -29.74 11.79
C ALA A 707 -23.80 -28.98 10.69
N PHE A 708 -23.87 -27.65 10.67
CA PHE A 708 -23.14 -26.82 9.71
C PHE A 708 -21.62 -27.01 9.81
N LYS A 709 -21.09 -27.05 11.04
CA LYS A 709 -19.66 -27.24 11.28
C LYS A 709 -19.18 -28.64 10.90
N ASN A 710 -20.02 -29.66 11.04
CA ASN A 710 -19.70 -31.02 10.60
C ASN A 710 -19.68 -31.14 9.06
N ILE A 711 -20.51 -30.35 8.35
CA ILE A 711 -20.57 -30.37 6.88
C ILE A 711 -19.41 -29.59 6.27
N TYR A 712 -19.11 -28.40 6.80
CA TYR A 712 -18.16 -27.45 6.18
C TYR A 712 -16.82 -27.32 6.93
N GLY A 713 -16.60 -28.09 8.01
CA GLY A 713 -15.39 -28.07 8.83
C GLY A 713 -15.15 -26.77 9.61
N LYS A 714 -16.02 -25.76 9.45
CA LYS A 714 -15.92 -24.39 10.00
C LYS A 714 -17.31 -23.89 10.42
N SER A 715 -17.38 -22.91 11.31
CA SER A 715 -18.68 -22.32 11.69
C SER A 715 -19.29 -21.56 10.49
N PRO A 716 -20.62 -21.33 10.45
CA PRO A 716 -21.25 -20.59 9.37
C PRO A 716 -20.61 -19.23 9.07
N ILE A 717 -20.14 -18.54 10.12
CA ILE A 717 -19.51 -17.22 10.03
C ILE A 717 -18.09 -17.33 9.47
N ASP A 718 -17.31 -18.31 9.91
CA ASP A 718 -15.92 -18.51 9.44
C ASP A 718 -15.87 -18.99 7.99
N TRP A 719 -16.82 -19.84 7.59
CA TRP A 719 -16.95 -20.30 6.21
C TRP A 719 -17.31 -19.13 5.29
N TYR A 720 -18.24 -18.27 5.69
CA TYR A 720 -18.63 -17.09 4.92
C TYR A 720 -17.45 -16.11 4.72
N LEU A 721 -16.63 -15.89 5.75
CA LEU A 721 -15.51 -14.95 5.68
C LEU A 721 -14.30 -15.47 4.89
N GLN A 722 -14.00 -16.78 5.00
CA GLN A 722 -12.79 -17.35 4.40
C GLN A 722 -13.03 -17.91 3.00
N GLU A 723 -14.24 -18.34 2.70
CA GLU A 723 -14.56 -19.03 1.44
C GLU A 723 -15.66 -18.31 0.68
N GLY A 724 -16.69 -17.80 1.35
CA GLY A 724 -17.80 -17.07 0.72
C GLY A 724 -17.37 -15.71 0.16
N ALA A 725 -16.86 -14.83 1.00
CA ALA A 725 -16.53 -13.45 0.65
C ALA A 725 -15.44 -13.33 -0.43
N PRO A 726 -14.33 -14.09 -0.39
CA PRO A 726 -13.31 -14.04 -1.45
C PRO A 726 -13.80 -14.54 -2.81
N ARG A 727 -14.69 -15.55 -2.83
CA ARG A 727 -15.29 -16.09 -4.07
C ARG A 727 -16.30 -15.13 -4.70
N ILE A 728 -16.98 -14.34 -3.87
CA ILE A 728 -17.85 -13.25 -4.32
C ILE A 728 -16.99 -12.13 -4.92
N LEU A 729 -15.89 -11.77 -4.24
CA LEU A 729 -14.96 -10.73 -4.69
C LEU A 729 -14.18 -11.11 -5.96
N SER A 730 -13.89 -12.39 -6.20
CA SER A 730 -13.20 -12.83 -7.41
C SER A 730 -14.10 -12.92 -8.66
N LYS A 731 -15.43 -12.91 -8.50
CA LYS A 731 -16.39 -13.02 -9.61
C LYS A 731 -16.81 -11.66 -10.20
N TYR A 732 -16.61 -10.56 -9.46
CA TYR A 732 -16.96 -9.21 -9.91
C TYR A 732 -15.69 -8.38 -10.06
N ALA A 733 -15.06 -8.45 -11.23
CA ALA A 733 -13.99 -7.53 -11.61
C ALA A 733 -14.59 -6.12 -11.79
N LEU A 734 -14.72 -5.36 -10.71
CA LEU A 734 -15.28 -4.01 -10.75
C LEU A 734 -14.24 -2.97 -10.33
N LYS A 735 -14.03 -2.02 -11.24
CA LYS A 735 -13.21 -0.82 -11.10
C LYS A 735 -13.74 0.04 -9.94
N ASN A 736 -12.82 0.50 -9.08
CA ASN A 736 -13.00 1.51 -8.03
C ASN A 736 -13.65 1.05 -6.71
N THR A 737 -12.80 0.94 -5.69
CA THR A 737 -13.12 0.59 -4.29
C THR A 737 -13.87 1.67 -3.51
N SER A 738 -14.03 2.88 -4.04
CA SER A 738 -14.64 4.02 -3.35
C SER A 738 -16.18 4.01 -3.31
N GLU A 739 -16.85 3.39 -4.29
CA GLU A 739 -18.32 3.32 -4.33
C GLU A 739 -18.89 2.24 -3.41
N ILE A 740 -18.12 1.18 -3.15
CA ILE A 740 -18.50 0.08 -2.23
C ILE A 740 -18.71 0.61 -0.79
N LEU A 741 -17.96 1.63 -0.37
CA LEU A 741 -18.06 2.19 0.98
C LEU A 741 -19.30 3.10 1.17
N PHE A 742 -19.83 3.65 0.07
CA PHE A 742 -21.01 4.53 0.10
C PHE A 742 -22.32 3.73 0.16
N GLY A 743 -22.35 2.51 -0.41
CA GLY A 743 -23.52 1.64 -0.38
C GLY A 743 -23.80 1.00 0.99
N VAL A 744 -22.76 0.70 1.78
CA VAL A 744 -22.90 0.06 3.10
C VAL A 744 -23.34 1.06 4.19
N THR A 745 -23.22 2.36 3.94
CA THR A 745 -23.51 3.43 4.92
C THR A 745 -24.91 4.04 4.82
N ASN A 746 -25.76 3.58 3.90
CA ASN A 746 -27.09 4.18 3.67
C ASN A 746 -28.28 3.28 4.05
N ILE A 747 -28.14 2.46 5.11
CA ILE A 747 -29.23 1.69 5.73
C ILE A 747 -29.94 2.54 6.80
N ASP A 748 -30.36 3.75 6.45
CA ASP A 748 -31.10 4.65 7.36
C ASP A 748 -32.62 4.70 7.07
N ASN A 749 -33.15 3.92 6.13
CA ASN A 749 -34.58 3.95 5.78
C ASN A 749 -35.29 2.58 5.90
N MET A 750 -35.33 2.02 7.10
CA MET A 750 -36.19 0.84 7.43
C MET A 750 -37.33 1.15 8.41
N ASP A 751 -37.74 2.41 8.54
CA ASP A 751 -38.84 2.84 9.42
C ASP A 751 -40.27 2.52 8.91
N GLN A 752 -40.44 1.67 7.90
CA GLN A 752 -41.76 1.36 7.30
C GLN A 752 -42.01 -0.15 7.09
N VAL A 753 -41.56 -1.01 8.01
CA VAL A 753 -42.08 -2.39 8.09
C VAL A 753 -42.89 -2.54 9.37
N THR A 754 -44.19 -2.26 9.26
CA THR A 754 -45.17 -2.53 10.30
C THR A 754 -45.41 -4.02 10.45
N SER A 755 -45.31 -4.47 11.71
CA SER A 755 -45.85 -5.69 12.32
C SER A 755 -45.02 -7.00 12.25
N ASN A 756 -44.72 -7.47 13.47
CA ASN A 756 -44.45 -8.84 13.90
C ASN A 756 -43.26 -9.58 13.26
N GLN A 757 -42.08 -9.47 13.87
CA GLN A 757 -41.41 -10.56 14.62
C GLN A 757 -40.15 -9.98 15.31
N SER A 758 -39.91 -10.40 16.55
CA SER A 758 -38.90 -9.83 17.45
C SER A 758 -37.48 -10.29 17.10
N PHE A 759 -36.75 -9.50 16.32
CA PHE A 759 -35.28 -9.53 16.35
C PHE A 759 -34.81 -8.53 17.41
N THR A 760 -34.14 -9.01 18.47
CA THR A 760 -33.63 -8.14 19.54
C THR A 760 -32.44 -7.31 19.02
N PRO A 761 -32.49 -5.97 19.08
CA PRO A 761 -31.46 -5.08 18.50
C PRO A 761 -30.02 -5.30 19.00
N ARG A 762 -29.83 -5.96 20.15
CA ARG A 762 -28.52 -6.13 20.80
C ARG A 762 -27.58 -7.13 20.12
N ILE A 763 -28.08 -8.07 19.32
CA ILE A 763 -27.24 -9.04 18.62
C ILE A 763 -26.65 -8.45 17.33
N LEU A 764 -27.42 -7.61 16.62
CA LEU A 764 -26.93 -6.88 15.44
C LEU A 764 -25.88 -5.82 15.80
N GLU A 765 -26.04 -5.08 16.91
CA GLU A 765 -25.04 -4.09 17.35
C GLU A 765 -23.66 -4.70 17.67
N ARG A 766 -23.62 -5.89 18.28
CA ARG A 766 -22.34 -6.57 18.58
C ARG A 766 -21.64 -7.10 17.34
N SER A 767 -22.42 -7.55 16.35
CA SER A 767 -21.90 -8.03 15.06
C SER A 767 -21.33 -6.87 14.24
N PHE A 768 -21.97 -5.70 14.26
CA PHE A 768 -21.48 -4.51 13.56
C PHE A 768 -20.16 -3.99 14.16
N ASP A 769 -20.02 -3.95 15.48
CA ASP A 769 -18.80 -3.50 16.16
C ASP A 769 -17.62 -4.46 15.90
N ALA A 770 -17.87 -5.77 15.81
CA ALA A 770 -16.86 -6.78 15.49
C ALA A 770 -16.40 -6.72 14.02
N ILE A 771 -17.33 -6.45 13.09
CA ILE A 771 -17.06 -6.28 11.66
C ILE A 771 -16.24 -5.00 11.42
N LEU A 772 -16.62 -3.88 12.05
CA LEU A 772 -15.93 -2.60 11.92
C LEU A 772 -14.50 -2.67 12.47
N ARG A 773 -14.31 -3.31 13.64
CA ARG A 773 -12.99 -3.54 14.27
C ARG A 773 -12.04 -4.33 13.36
N THR A 774 -12.56 -5.28 12.59
CA THR A 774 -11.73 -6.17 11.76
C THR A 774 -11.38 -5.53 10.41
N ILE A 775 -12.28 -4.72 9.85
CA ILE A 775 -12.05 -3.98 8.59
C ILE A 775 -11.02 -2.84 8.80
N LEU A 776 -11.07 -2.15 9.94
CA LEU A 776 -10.13 -1.05 10.29
C LEU A 776 -8.70 -1.52 10.59
N VAL A 777 -8.51 -2.79 10.95
CA VAL A 777 -7.19 -3.38 11.22
C VAL A 777 -6.51 -3.90 9.94
N ASN A 778 -7.28 -4.32 8.95
CA ASN A 778 -6.77 -5.03 7.76
C ASN A 778 -6.62 -4.18 6.49
N THR A 779 -7.07 -2.93 6.48
CA THR A 779 -6.94 -2.04 5.30
C THR A 779 -5.73 -1.10 5.47
N SER A 780 -4.68 -1.35 4.68
CA SER A 780 -3.55 -0.43 4.52
C SER A 780 -3.85 0.54 3.38
N GLY A 781 -3.74 1.86 3.63
CA GLY A 781 -3.64 2.85 2.55
C GLY A 781 -4.36 4.19 2.72
N THR A 782 -5.34 4.32 3.62
CA THR A 782 -6.00 5.61 3.90
C THR A 782 -5.99 5.88 5.40
N THR A 783 -5.51 7.05 5.82
CA THR A 783 -5.26 7.38 7.22
C THR A 783 -6.50 7.11 8.07
N LYS A 784 -6.31 6.32 9.13
CA LYS A 784 -7.36 5.79 10.04
C LYS A 784 -8.32 6.87 10.60
N PHE A 785 -7.98 8.14 10.47
CA PHE A 785 -8.73 9.29 10.92
C PHE A 785 -9.80 9.78 9.91
N ASP A 786 -9.58 9.66 8.60
CA ASP A 786 -10.57 10.05 7.57
C ASP A 786 -11.82 9.17 7.61
N LEU A 787 -11.63 7.88 7.91
CA LEU A 787 -12.71 6.92 8.17
C LEU A 787 -13.52 7.27 9.43
N LEU A 788 -12.88 7.88 10.44
CA LEU A 788 -13.53 8.29 11.68
C LEU A 788 -14.41 9.54 11.48
N ILE A 789 -13.91 10.54 10.73
CA ILE A 789 -14.63 11.80 10.44
C ILE A 789 -15.82 11.56 9.50
N THR A 790 -15.66 10.71 8.49
CA THR A 790 -16.72 10.44 7.51
C THR A 790 -17.93 9.76 8.14
N ASN A 791 -17.70 8.84 9.10
CA ASN A 791 -18.75 8.19 9.89
C ASN A 791 -19.40 9.10 10.95
N SER A 792 -18.74 10.20 11.34
CA SER A 792 -19.24 11.12 12.36
C SER A 792 -20.33 12.07 11.86
N ARG A 793 -20.59 12.13 10.55
CA ARG A 793 -21.63 12.99 9.97
C ARG A 793 -23.05 12.54 10.34
N ASN A 794 -23.23 11.28 10.75
CA ASN A 794 -24.55 10.67 11.00
C ASN A 794 -24.90 10.40 12.47
N THR A 795 -24.09 10.81 13.46
CA THR A 795 -24.43 10.56 14.88
C THR A 795 -24.54 11.85 15.70
N LYS A 796 -25.69 12.05 16.34
CA LYS A 796 -25.95 13.18 17.28
C LYS A 796 -25.14 13.12 18.59
N ASN A 797 -24.25 12.15 18.80
CA ASN A 797 -23.66 11.86 20.10
C ASN A 797 -22.12 11.91 20.08
N GLY A 798 -21.56 13.10 20.37
CA GLY A 798 -20.12 13.36 20.41
C GLY A 798 -19.31 12.51 21.41
N ALA A 799 -19.96 11.88 22.40
CA ALA A 799 -19.30 10.99 23.37
C ALA A 799 -18.84 9.64 22.78
N ARG A 800 -19.42 9.18 21.66
CA ARG A 800 -19.02 7.92 21.00
C ARG A 800 -17.70 8.04 20.22
N ILE A 801 -17.35 9.24 19.75
CA ILE A 801 -16.18 9.46 18.88
C ILE A 801 -14.87 9.43 19.67
N GLU A 802 -14.86 9.98 20.90
CA GLU A 802 -13.68 9.97 21.77
C GLU A 802 -13.30 8.55 22.19
N SER A 803 -14.28 7.70 22.53
CA SER A 803 -14.05 6.30 22.91
C SER A 803 -13.50 5.45 21.75
N ILE A 804 -13.94 5.72 20.52
CA ILE A 804 -13.43 5.04 19.32
C ILE A 804 -12.03 5.54 18.99
N PHE A 805 -11.78 6.85 19.07
CA PHE A 805 -10.46 7.43 18.85
C PHE A 805 -9.43 6.88 19.85
N GLU A 806 -9.78 6.84 21.13
CA GLU A 806 -8.93 6.31 22.20
C GLU A 806 -8.70 4.79 22.04
N SER A 807 -9.69 4.04 21.52
CA SER A 807 -9.49 2.61 21.18
C SER A 807 -8.58 2.39 19.97
N ILE A 808 -8.55 3.31 19.00
CA ILE A 808 -7.73 3.18 17.78
C ILE A 808 -6.29 3.64 18.03
N TYR A 809 -6.11 4.73 18.75
CA TYR A 809 -4.81 5.39 18.93
C TYR A 809 -4.22 5.19 20.33
N GLY A 810 -4.95 4.58 21.26
CA GLY A 810 -4.49 4.30 22.63
C GLY A 810 -4.35 5.54 23.53
N VAL A 811 -4.72 6.72 23.03
CA VAL A 811 -4.65 8.01 23.72
C VAL A 811 -5.89 8.85 23.43
N THR A 812 -6.25 9.76 24.33
CA THR A 812 -7.40 10.65 24.09
C THR A 812 -7.12 11.59 22.91
N PHE A 813 -8.17 12.03 22.21
CA PHE A 813 -8.02 12.99 21.09
C PHE A 813 -7.30 14.27 21.52
N LYS A 814 -7.55 14.73 22.75
CA LYS A 814 -6.89 15.88 23.35
C LYS A 814 -5.37 15.65 23.48
N GLU A 815 -4.94 14.53 24.06
CA GLU A 815 -3.52 14.21 24.22
C GLU A 815 -2.80 14.03 22.89
N TRP A 816 -3.45 13.35 21.94
CA TRP A 816 -2.94 13.18 20.59
C TRP A 816 -2.77 14.52 19.87
N PHE A 817 -3.79 15.39 19.86
CA PHE A 817 -3.76 16.68 19.18
C PHE A 817 -2.72 17.63 19.80
N THR A 818 -2.53 17.59 21.12
CA THR A 818 -1.48 18.37 21.80
C THR A 818 -0.08 17.94 21.37
N THR A 819 0.07 16.68 20.92
CA THR A 819 1.35 16.11 20.46
C THR A 819 1.62 16.40 18.98
N VAL A 820 0.59 16.32 18.11
CA VAL A 820 0.78 16.45 16.65
C VAL A 820 0.53 17.86 16.10
N GLY A 821 -0.16 18.72 16.85
CA GLY A 821 -0.49 20.08 16.42
C GLY A 821 -1.41 20.16 15.20
N LEU A 822 -1.70 21.39 14.75
CA LEU A 822 -2.63 21.63 13.64
C LEU A 822 -2.11 21.09 12.30
N ASP A 823 -0.80 21.14 12.07
CA ASP A 823 -0.20 20.67 10.81
C ASP A 823 -0.13 19.13 10.76
N GLY A 824 0.10 18.47 11.89
CA GLY A 824 -0.02 17.02 12.00
C GLY A 824 -1.45 16.52 11.82
N LEU A 825 -2.46 17.30 12.23
CA LEU A 825 -3.87 17.01 11.94
C LEU A 825 -4.19 17.14 10.45
N ARG A 826 -3.70 18.19 9.78
CA ARG A 826 -3.90 18.40 8.33
C ARG A 826 -3.28 17.29 7.49
N ALA A 827 -2.05 16.88 7.82
CA ALA A 827 -1.38 15.78 7.15
C ALA A 827 -2.12 14.45 7.32
N ASN A 828 -2.72 14.21 8.49
CA ASN A 828 -3.52 12.99 8.74
C ASN A 828 -4.88 12.97 8.03
N LEU A 829 -5.38 14.12 7.57
CA LEU A 829 -6.61 14.25 6.78
C LEU A 829 -6.34 14.26 5.26
N GLY A 830 -5.12 13.93 4.84
CA GLY A 830 -4.74 13.96 3.42
C GLY A 830 -4.78 15.35 2.78
N LEU A 831 -4.87 16.42 3.58
CA LEU A 831 -4.87 17.79 3.10
C LEU A 831 -3.43 18.20 2.79
N THR A 832 -3.09 18.26 1.51
CA THR A 832 -1.78 18.77 1.06
C THR A 832 -1.58 20.19 1.58
N ALA A 833 -0.38 20.45 2.10
CA ALA A 833 0.02 21.78 2.55
C ALA A 833 -0.19 22.78 1.41
N ILE A 834 -1.16 23.69 1.55
CA ILE A 834 -1.19 24.88 0.72
C ILE A 834 0.13 25.60 0.99
N SER A 835 0.97 25.66 -0.02
CA SER A 835 2.27 26.32 0.04
C SER A 835 2.12 27.72 0.63
N ALA A 836 2.78 27.95 1.77
CA ALA A 836 2.99 29.28 2.34
C ALA A 836 3.92 30.08 1.40
N ASN A 837 3.39 30.55 0.27
CA ASN A 837 3.98 31.65 -0.53
C ASN A 837 3.07 32.07 -1.69
N LYS A 838 2.01 32.82 -1.37
CA LYS A 838 1.50 33.93 -2.20
C LYS A 838 0.40 34.66 -1.43
N VAL A 839 0.78 35.63 -0.60
CA VAL A 839 -0.15 36.72 -0.26
C VAL A 839 0.24 37.90 -1.12
N VAL A 840 -0.35 37.95 -2.31
CA VAL A 840 -0.55 39.21 -3.01
C VAL A 840 -1.63 39.96 -2.21
N LYS A 841 -1.25 41.12 -1.68
CA LYS A 841 -2.20 42.13 -1.21
C LYS A 841 -3.13 42.48 -2.37
N ASP A 842 -4.37 42.04 -2.34
CA ASP A 842 -5.56 42.89 -2.34
C ASP A 842 -6.83 42.01 -2.43
N GLN A 843 -7.95 42.58 -2.00
CA GLN A 843 -9.34 42.08 -2.10
C GLN A 843 -9.91 41.36 -0.86
N THR A 844 -10.59 42.18 -0.06
CA THR A 844 -11.84 41.94 0.69
C THR A 844 -11.97 40.62 1.45
N THR A 845 -11.68 40.73 2.75
CA THR A 845 -11.94 39.79 3.83
C THR A 845 -13.44 39.46 3.99
N THR A 846 -13.97 38.53 3.20
CA THR A 846 -15.14 37.70 3.59
C THR A 846 -15.25 36.32 2.88
N GLU A 847 -14.36 35.94 1.96
CA GLU A 847 -14.56 34.70 1.16
C GLU A 847 -13.47 33.61 1.22
N LEU A 848 -12.43 33.73 2.05
CA LEU A 848 -11.32 32.75 2.06
C LEU A 848 -11.16 31.90 3.33
N VAL A 849 -12.15 31.86 4.23
CA VAL A 849 -12.15 30.96 5.42
C VAL A 849 -13.25 29.89 5.37
N SER A 850 -14.11 29.88 4.35
CA SER A 850 -15.34 29.06 4.38
C SER A 850 -15.24 27.66 3.73
N THR A 851 -14.18 27.31 3.00
CA THR A 851 -14.23 26.05 2.22
C THR A 851 -13.72 24.80 2.94
N GLY A 852 -12.91 24.93 4.00
CA GLY A 852 -12.44 23.79 4.81
C GLY A 852 -13.26 23.50 6.07
N TRP A 853 -13.82 24.52 6.71
CA TRP A 853 -14.45 24.39 8.04
C TRP A 853 -15.90 23.93 8.01
N LEU A 854 -16.59 24.04 6.87
CA LEU A 854 -18.00 23.65 6.76
C LEU A 854 -18.24 22.13 6.77
N HIS A 855 -17.21 21.30 6.66
CA HIS A 855 -17.32 19.83 6.57
C HIS A 855 -17.37 19.10 7.93
N PHE A 856 -17.20 19.80 9.06
CA PHE A 856 -17.26 19.18 10.39
C PHE A 856 -18.63 19.34 11.07
N PRO A 857 -19.15 18.33 11.80
CA PRO A 857 -20.32 18.50 12.66
C PRO A 857 -20.13 19.63 13.69
N LYS A 858 -21.21 20.38 13.98
CA LYS A 858 -21.19 21.57 14.85
C LYS A 858 -20.60 21.31 16.24
N ALA A 859 -20.75 20.10 16.78
CA ALA A 859 -20.21 19.67 18.07
C ALA A 859 -18.69 19.48 18.11
N ILE A 860 -18.06 19.18 16.96
CA ILE A 860 -16.60 19.04 16.86
C ILE A 860 -15.96 20.42 16.72
N ARG A 861 -16.58 21.32 15.95
CA ARG A 861 -16.12 22.72 15.81
C ARG A 861 -16.09 23.46 17.14
N SER A 862 -17.13 23.30 17.97
CA SER A 862 -17.20 23.98 19.27
C SER A 862 -16.21 23.46 20.31
N ARG A 863 -15.60 22.28 20.11
CA ARG A 863 -14.60 21.71 21.03
C ARG A 863 -13.17 21.98 20.56
N ILE A 864 -12.93 22.06 19.25
CA ILE A 864 -11.65 22.49 18.71
C ILE A 864 -11.38 23.97 19.05
N SER A 865 -12.40 24.84 19.02
CA SER A 865 -12.23 26.24 19.48
C SER A 865 -11.88 26.34 20.97
N VAL A 866 -12.46 25.46 21.81
CA VAL A 866 -12.18 25.39 23.25
C VAL A 866 -10.76 24.88 23.55
N ILE A 867 -10.17 24.04 22.68
CA ILE A 867 -8.83 23.47 22.87
C ILE A 867 -7.74 24.36 22.25
N ALA A 868 -8.03 25.06 21.15
CA ALA A 868 -7.08 25.92 20.43
C ALA A 868 -6.92 27.33 21.04
N GLY A 869 -7.77 27.72 22.00
CA GLY A 869 -7.67 29.00 22.69
C GLY A 869 -7.90 30.22 21.79
N SER A 870 -8.63 30.07 20.68
CA SER A 870 -9.02 31.17 19.80
C SER A 870 -10.54 31.35 19.83
N ASP A 871 -10.99 32.47 20.39
CA ASP A 871 -12.32 33.01 20.11
C ASP A 871 -12.34 33.54 18.67
N GLU A 872 -13.47 33.26 17.99
CA GLU A 872 -13.85 33.50 16.58
C GLU A 872 -13.55 32.41 15.53
#